data_AF-S0EZ73-F1
#
_entry.id   AF-S0EZ73-F1
#
_cell.length_a   1.000
_cell.length_b   1.000
_cell.length_c   1.000
_cell.angle_alpha   90.00
_cell.angle_beta   90.00
_cell.angle_gamma   90.00
#
_symmetry.space_group_name_H-M   'P 1'
#
loop_
_entity.id
_entity.type
_entity.pdbx_description
1 polymer ?
#
loop_
_entity_poly.entity_id
_entity_poly.type
_entity_poly.pdbx_seq_one_letter_code
_entity_poly.pdbx_strand_id
1 'polypeptide(L)'
;MRGTLPLKNTVKLSMRRSPITWLLLTVGLLAALIAVHRRFHVEMANRRVALGVEYAEVDQLARFANVPLASVLQDFKRQGLSALILTEDTPMLLETTGAIRPIYEPLPDGHSYTLAVVRSEDLLTRIGAALRARGITVNDYPSPESFPEPHAGITRFIVDPQVARHSVALEANLDYAHLRTLGIGLPPLGVAAAKQAGLQIVARIANFPGVSTATAAAVLQSLVAQGASVVIFNGDEVLGYRGQEKAIAPLLRPAHGIVYGDIEFGKQKGVADLTQALKGDYVRVHSILPAEMGQMTDSAMVERFGLAVRERNIRLCYIHLLTDAGSNAVAQNALYIKRIARRIEHGGVWTGGGFVFGPAHPFQRLELPVGLFALMGLAVGAGVAWMLALIVPLSKRQDLALTVGLAVVFGLLALVHVKGRQLTALAAGIAFPAIACLTFLPNLEPATSIYSNRDSLRRAIRTLLQASLLTLPGILLVVGLLASRIFLTKTDQFLGIKAQHAIPILLIALVLLQGGKARIGESWSVWKERALTGLRRNLNEPARYSILLLSIVALAVLAIMLVRTGNDAAVGVSPLELKFRALLDHLLPVRPRTKEFLIGHPAFVLAFAWWWRGRRRLALPTFVVGSIGQVSLLNTFCHIHTPLIVSAWRGGLGILLGGLIGAAIFLVVEALFPLKPSELVKRSETVTSDGRPAEPTKASLPVS
;
A
#
# COMPACT_ATOMS: atom_id res chain seq x y z
N MET A 1 -22.56 -60.58 15.93
CA MET A 1 -21.21 -60.06 15.65
C MET A 1 -21.31 -58.71 14.94
N ARG A 2 -21.12 -57.61 15.67
CA ARG A 2 -21.13 -56.24 15.13
C ARG A 2 -19.76 -55.98 14.50
N GLY A 3 -19.68 -56.07 13.17
CA GLY A 3 -18.50 -55.69 12.40
C GLY A 3 -18.40 -54.17 12.32
N THR A 4 -17.44 -53.61 13.04
CA THR A 4 -17.06 -52.20 13.03
C THR A 4 -16.65 -51.74 11.63
N LEU A 5 -17.39 -50.78 11.07
CA LEU A 5 -16.99 -49.95 9.93
C LEU A 5 -15.61 -49.32 10.20
N PRO A 6 -14.63 -49.39 9.28
CA PRO A 6 -13.41 -48.63 9.44
C PRO A 6 -13.68 -47.15 9.18
N LEU A 7 -13.80 -46.40 10.27
CA LEU A 7 -13.71 -44.95 10.35
C LEU A 7 -12.28 -44.49 9.94
N LYS A 8 -12.24 -43.33 9.26
CA LYS A 8 -11.07 -42.44 9.01
C LYS A 8 -10.14 -42.78 7.84
N ASN A 9 -10.61 -42.51 6.63
CA ASN A 9 -9.77 -41.85 5.62
C ASN A 9 -9.75 -40.33 5.86
N THR A 10 -9.18 -39.92 7.01
CA THR A 10 -8.58 -38.60 7.12
C THR A 10 -7.45 -38.55 6.11
N VAL A 11 -7.48 -37.56 5.21
CA VAL A 11 -6.30 -37.14 4.45
C VAL A 11 -5.17 -37.04 5.47
N LYS A 12 -4.27 -38.03 5.52
CA LYS A 12 -3.04 -37.95 6.28
C LYS A 12 -2.24 -36.86 5.56
N LEU A 13 -2.43 -35.62 5.99
CA LEU A 13 -1.55 -34.51 5.65
C LEU A 13 -0.13 -35.07 5.73
N SER A 14 0.63 -35.00 4.64
CA SER A 14 2.01 -35.47 4.56
C SER A 14 2.94 -34.56 5.38
N MET A 15 2.60 -34.37 6.65
CA MET A 15 3.28 -33.56 7.66
C MET A 15 4.42 -34.32 8.37
N ARG A 16 4.75 -35.53 7.91
CA ARG A 16 5.95 -36.26 8.36
C ARG A 16 7.20 -35.55 7.81
N ARG A 17 7.57 -34.46 8.48
CA ARG A 17 8.83 -33.73 8.30
C ARG A 17 9.75 -33.99 9.48
N SER A 18 11.02 -33.64 9.31
CA SER A 18 11.98 -33.72 10.40
C SER A 18 11.47 -32.91 11.61
N PRO A 19 11.68 -33.38 12.86
CA PRO A 19 11.34 -32.61 14.06
C PRO A 19 11.97 -31.21 14.05
N ILE A 20 13.15 -31.08 13.44
CA ILE A 20 13.89 -29.82 13.30
C ILE A 20 13.13 -28.81 12.44
N THR A 21 12.50 -29.23 11.33
CA THR A 21 11.67 -28.34 10.51
C THR A 21 10.56 -27.70 11.35
N TRP A 22 9.87 -28.49 12.17
CA TRP A 22 8.80 -27.99 13.04
C TRP A 22 9.32 -27.10 14.17
N LEU A 23 10.47 -27.42 14.77
CA LEU A 23 11.12 -26.58 15.76
C LEU A 23 11.45 -25.20 15.20
N LEU A 24 12.13 -25.15 14.04
CA LEU A 24 12.51 -23.89 13.40
C LEU A 24 11.30 -23.04 13.01
N LEU A 25 10.26 -23.67 12.44
CA LEU A 25 9.00 -23.00 12.14
C LEU A 25 8.36 -22.43 13.40
N THR A 26 8.29 -23.20 14.49
CA THR A 26 7.66 -22.76 15.74
C THR A 26 8.40 -21.56 16.34
N VAL A 27 9.73 -21.63 16.45
CA VAL A 27 10.55 -20.54 17.00
C VAL A 27 10.42 -19.27 16.16
N GLY A 28 10.53 -19.38 14.83
CA GLY A 28 10.38 -18.21 13.97
C GLY A 28 8.97 -17.64 13.92
N LEU A 29 7.93 -18.47 14.08
CA LEU A 29 6.54 -18.00 14.19
C LEU A 29 6.27 -17.29 15.51
N LEU A 30 6.86 -17.74 16.62
CA LEU A 30 6.80 -17.00 17.89
C LEU A 30 7.47 -15.62 17.75
N ALA A 31 8.64 -15.55 17.11
CA ALA A 31 9.30 -14.28 16.81
C ALA A 31 8.44 -13.38 15.91
N ALA A 32 7.79 -13.96 14.89
CA ALA A 32 6.87 -13.24 14.03
C ALA A 32 5.64 -12.71 14.78
N LEU A 33 5.06 -13.50 15.69
CA LEU A 33 3.93 -13.07 16.51
C LEU A 33 4.28 -11.88 17.41
N ILE A 34 5.47 -11.86 18.01
CA ILE A 34 5.96 -10.70 18.77
C ILE A 34 6.05 -9.45 17.87
N ALA A 35 6.59 -9.60 16.67
CA ALA A 35 6.70 -8.51 15.70
C ALA A 35 5.33 -7.99 15.24
N VAL A 36 4.40 -8.90 14.92
CA VAL A 36 3.02 -8.60 14.52
C VAL A 36 2.27 -7.88 15.65
N HIS A 37 2.44 -8.35 16.89
CA HIS A 37 1.81 -7.75 18.06
C HIS A 37 2.31 -6.31 18.32
N ARG A 38 3.63 -6.09 18.27
CA ARG A 38 4.20 -4.74 18.38
C ARG A 38 3.72 -3.82 17.26
N ARG A 39 3.66 -4.32 16.02
CA ARG A 39 3.13 -3.57 14.89
C ARG A 39 1.66 -3.19 15.12
N PHE A 40 0.83 -4.13 15.56
CA PHE A 40 -0.58 -3.88 15.85
C PHE A 40 -0.76 -2.79 16.91
N HIS A 41 0.05 -2.80 17.98
CA HIS A 41 0.02 -1.75 19.00
C HIS A 41 0.39 -0.36 18.44
N VAL A 42 1.43 -0.26 17.60
CA VAL A 42 1.82 1.00 16.96
C VAL A 42 0.73 1.52 16.02
N GLU A 43 0.09 0.63 15.25
CA GLU A 43 -1.02 1.01 14.38
C GLU A 43 -2.25 1.49 15.18
N MET A 44 -2.58 0.80 16.28
CA MET A 44 -3.69 1.15 17.16
C MET A 44 -3.45 2.42 17.99
N ALA A 45 -2.20 2.76 18.26
CA ALA A 45 -1.84 4.03 18.90
C ALA A 45 -1.90 5.21 17.91
N ASN A 46 -1.66 4.98 16.62
CA ASN A 46 -1.58 6.04 15.62
C ASN A 46 -2.94 6.36 14.97
N ARG A 47 -3.83 7.02 15.73
CA ARG A 47 -5.23 7.29 15.34
C ARG A 47 -5.64 8.76 15.35
N ARG A 48 -4.66 9.65 15.37
CA ARG A 48 -4.91 11.09 15.22
C ARG A 48 -4.85 11.49 13.75
N VAL A 49 -5.83 12.26 13.31
CA VAL A 49 -5.90 12.77 11.94
C VAL A 49 -6.14 14.26 12.00
N ALA A 50 -5.39 15.01 11.21
CA ALA A 50 -5.65 16.42 11.00
C ALA A 50 -6.50 16.63 9.74
N LEU A 51 -7.56 17.42 9.84
CA LEU A 51 -8.29 17.97 8.69
C LEU A 51 -7.83 19.41 8.49
N GLY A 52 -7.21 19.68 7.35
CA GLY A 52 -6.67 20.99 6.99
C GLY A 52 -7.33 21.55 5.75
N VAL A 53 -7.65 22.83 5.77
CA VAL A 53 -8.11 23.62 4.61
C VAL A 53 -7.13 24.76 4.36
N GLU A 54 -7.07 25.27 3.14
CA GLU A 54 -6.19 26.38 2.79
C GLU A 54 -6.77 27.73 3.21
N TYR A 55 -5.97 28.56 3.87
CA TYR A 55 -6.40 29.87 4.37
C TYR A 55 -6.94 30.77 3.25
N ALA A 56 -6.28 30.79 2.10
CA ALA A 56 -6.72 31.61 0.97
C ALA A 56 -8.14 31.25 0.51
N GLU A 57 -8.47 29.96 0.48
CA GLU A 57 -9.82 29.49 0.11
C GLU A 57 -10.86 29.88 1.16
N VAL A 58 -10.54 29.76 2.46
CA VAL A 58 -11.46 30.14 3.53
C VAL A 58 -11.67 31.66 3.58
N ASP A 59 -10.61 32.46 3.42
CA ASP A 59 -10.68 33.92 3.37
C ASP A 59 -11.52 34.39 2.17
N GLN A 60 -11.27 33.82 0.99
CA GLN A 60 -12.06 34.11 -0.20
C GLN A 60 -13.54 33.75 -0.01
N LEU A 61 -13.83 32.56 0.54
CA LEU A 61 -15.19 32.13 0.85
C LEU A 61 -15.88 33.07 1.85
N ALA A 62 -15.19 33.47 2.91
CA ALA A 62 -15.71 34.39 3.92
C ALA A 62 -16.07 35.75 3.31
N ARG A 63 -15.21 36.28 2.44
CA ARG A 63 -15.44 37.54 1.71
C ARG A 63 -16.62 37.43 0.75
N PHE A 64 -16.70 36.37 -0.05
CA PHE A 64 -17.83 36.17 -0.96
C PHE A 64 -19.16 36.02 -0.23
N ALA A 65 -19.17 35.35 0.92
CA ALA A 65 -20.36 35.19 1.74
C ALA A 65 -20.67 36.43 2.60
N ASN A 66 -19.79 37.43 2.62
CA ASN A 66 -19.86 38.59 3.51
C ASN A 66 -20.00 38.21 5.01
N VAL A 67 -19.24 37.21 5.44
CA VAL A 67 -19.21 36.70 6.82
C VAL A 67 -17.81 36.87 7.40
N PRO A 68 -17.64 37.22 8.69
CA PRO A 68 -16.32 37.29 9.30
C PRO A 68 -15.57 35.95 9.23
N LEU A 69 -14.30 35.99 8.80
CA LEU A 69 -13.43 34.81 8.69
C LEU A 69 -13.39 33.98 9.99
N ALA A 70 -13.32 34.64 11.14
CA ALA A 70 -13.31 33.97 12.44
C ALA A 70 -14.55 33.10 12.66
N SER A 71 -15.72 33.56 12.22
CA SER A 71 -16.98 32.81 12.33
C SER A 71 -16.97 31.58 11.43
N VAL A 72 -16.45 31.71 10.20
CA VAL A 72 -16.32 30.57 9.25
C VAL A 72 -15.36 29.52 9.81
N LEU A 73 -14.19 29.93 10.31
CA LEU A 73 -13.21 29.03 10.92
C LEU A 73 -13.76 28.34 12.17
N GLN A 74 -14.52 29.05 13.00
CA GLN A 74 -15.18 28.47 14.18
C GLN A 74 -16.24 27.44 13.78
N ASP A 75 -17.06 27.71 12.75
CA ASP A 75 -18.02 26.72 12.25
C ASP A 75 -17.29 25.49 11.71
N PHE A 76 -16.29 25.66 10.85
CA PHE A 76 -15.51 24.55 10.31
C PHE A 76 -14.82 23.73 11.42
N LYS A 77 -14.29 24.39 12.45
CA LYS A 77 -13.71 23.72 13.63
C LYS A 77 -14.75 22.87 14.37
N ARG A 78 -15.99 23.37 14.56
CA ARG A 78 -17.09 22.58 15.13
C ARG A 78 -17.43 21.36 14.27
N GLN A 79 -17.20 21.41 12.96
CA GLN A 79 -17.40 20.28 12.05
C GLN A 79 -16.20 19.31 11.97
N GLY A 80 -15.11 19.54 12.72
CA GLY A 80 -13.95 18.66 12.78
C GLY A 80 -12.67 19.19 12.14
N LEU A 81 -12.67 20.43 11.62
CA LEU A 81 -11.43 21.07 11.15
C LEU A 81 -10.45 21.24 12.30
N SER A 82 -9.18 20.86 12.07
CA SER A 82 -8.15 20.88 13.11
C SER A 82 -6.85 21.55 12.68
N ALA A 83 -6.70 21.90 11.40
CA ALA A 83 -5.53 22.55 10.85
C ALA A 83 -5.90 23.64 9.84
N LEU A 84 -5.03 24.62 9.70
CA LEU A 84 -5.08 25.65 8.66
C LEU A 84 -3.78 25.61 7.87
N ILE A 85 -3.90 25.45 6.55
CA ILE A 85 -2.76 25.38 5.63
C ILE A 85 -2.48 26.80 5.14
N LEU A 86 -1.26 27.27 5.41
CA LEU A 86 -0.80 28.60 5.08
C LEU A 86 0.31 28.53 4.03
N THR A 87 -0.01 28.96 2.81
CA THR A 87 0.98 29.16 1.75
C THR A 87 1.76 30.45 2.04
N GLU A 88 3.08 30.42 1.87
CA GLU A 88 3.91 31.61 2.08
C GLU A 88 3.51 32.76 1.13
N ASP A 89 3.57 33.98 1.65
CA ASP A 89 3.44 35.17 0.82
C ASP A 89 4.63 35.25 -0.14
N THR A 90 4.40 35.72 -1.35
CA THR A 90 5.47 36.11 -2.28
C THR A 90 5.24 37.57 -2.69
N PRO A 91 6.27 38.33 -3.10
CA PRO A 91 6.04 39.69 -3.59
C PRO A 91 5.04 39.70 -4.76
N MET A 92 5.07 38.69 -5.63
CA MET A 92 4.08 38.52 -6.71
C MET A 92 2.64 38.39 -6.19
N LEU A 93 2.39 37.65 -5.11
CA LEU A 93 1.05 37.61 -4.50
C LEU A 93 0.68 38.97 -3.89
N LEU A 94 1.64 39.62 -3.25
CA LEU A 94 1.42 40.92 -2.61
C LEU A 94 1.17 42.06 -3.61
N GLU A 95 1.73 41.98 -4.82
CA GLU A 95 1.38 42.85 -5.96
C GLU A 95 -0.13 42.81 -6.24
N THR A 96 -0.72 41.62 -6.31
CA THR A 96 -2.16 41.46 -6.60
C THR A 96 -3.07 42.06 -5.52
N THR A 97 -2.56 42.15 -4.29
CA THR A 97 -3.28 42.77 -3.16
C THR A 97 -3.00 44.28 -3.02
N GLY A 98 -2.09 44.83 -3.84
CA GLY A 98 -1.60 46.20 -3.74
C GLY A 98 -0.71 46.46 -2.51
N ALA A 99 -0.22 45.42 -1.83
CA ALA A 99 0.68 45.55 -0.69
C ALA A 99 2.12 45.86 -1.10
N ILE A 100 2.48 45.54 -2.35
CA ILE A 100 3.74 45.92 -2.99
C ILE A 100 3.41 46.50 -4.37
N ARG A 101 4.04 47.62 -4.73
CA ARG A 101 3.96 48.21 -6.06
C ARG A 101 5.38 48.36 -6.64
N PRO A 102 5.77 47.52 -7.62
CA PRO A 102 7.05 47.69 -8.30
C PRO A 102 6.99 48.86 -9.28
N ILE A 103 8.01 49.70 -9.27
CA ILE A 103 8.25 50.80 -10.20
C ILE A 103 9.59 50.53 -10.86
N TYR A 104 9.63 50.51 -12.19
CA TYR A 104 10.86 50.34 -12.95
C TYR A 104 11.47 51.71 -13.21
N GLU A 105 12.66 51.96 -12.67
CA GLU A 105 13.35 53.24 -12.82
C GLU A 105 14.50 53.11 -13.83
N PRO A 106 14.52 53.95 -14.88
CA PRO A 106 15.55 53.89 -15.90
C PRO A 106 16.89 54.39 -15.37
N LEU A 107 17.96 53.74 -15.82
CA LEU A 107 19.34 54.12 -15.58
C LEU A 107 19.93 54.79 -16.83
N PRO A 108 20.97 55.64 -16.69
CA PRO A 108 21.60 56.33 -17.83
C PRO A 108 22.22 55.41 -18.89
N ASP A 109 22.54 54.17 -18.51
CA ASP A 109 23.09 53.12 -19.37
C ASP A 109 22.02 52.37 -20.20
N GLY A 110 20.75 52.76 -20.07
CA GLY A 110 19.61 52.15 -20.76
C GLY A 110 19.05 50.91 -20.06
N HIS A 111 19.62 50.49 -18.93
CA HIS A 111 19.03 49.48 -18.06
C HIS A 111 18.01 50.10 -17.11
N SER A 112 17.43 49.28 -16.23
CA SER A 112 16.52 49.78 -15.19
C SER A 112 16.72 48.97 -13.91
N TYR A 113 16.53 49.62 -12.77
CA TYR A 113 16.40 48.94 -11.48
C TYR A 113 14.95 48.98 -11.02
N THR A 114 14.60 48.16 -10.02
CA THR A 114 13.23 48.15 -9.48
C THR A 114 13.16 48.84 -8.13
N LEU A 115 12.27 49.82 -8.00
CA LEU A 115 11.83 50.39 -6.73
C LEU A 115 10.49 49.76 -6.33
N ALA A 116 10.51 48.85 -5.36
CA ALA A 116 9.34 48.20 -4.79
C ALA A 116 8.78 49.00 -3.60
N VAL A 117 7.67 49.71 -3.83
CA VAL A 117 6.99 50.46 -2.78
C VAL A 117 6.10 49.51 -1.97
N VAL A 118 6.33 49.42 -0.66
CA VAL A 118 5.61 48.52 0.26
C VAL A 118 4.65 49.29 1.15
N ARG A 119 3.52 48.68 1.49
CA ARG A 119 2.43 49.36 2.22
C ARG A 119 2.72 49.65 3.71
N SER A 120 3.71 48.98 4.32
CA SER A 120 3.97 49.10 5.76
C SER A 120 5.40 48.72 6.14
N GLU A 121 5.90 49.25 7.27
CA GLU A 121 7.21 48.91 7.85
C GLU A 121 7.30 47.44 8.29
N ASP A 122 6.22 46.86 8.81
CA ASP A 122 6.17 45.44 9.18
C ASP A 122 6.41 44.54 7.97
N LEU A 123 5.82 44.90 6.82
CA LEU A 123 6.03 44.17 5.57
C LEU A 123 7.48 44.32 5.08
N LEU A 124 8.05 45.52 5.15
CA LEU A 124 9.45 45.75 4.81
C LEU A 124 10.38 44.87 5.67
N THR A 125 10.15 44.86 6.97
CA THR A 125 10.93 44.06 7.94
C THR A 125 10.83 42.56 7.63
N ARG A 126 9.62 42.07 7.32
CA ARG A 126 9.41 40.66 6.90
C ARG A 126 10.17 40.32 5.62
N ILE A 127 10.14 41.21 4.62
CA ILE A 127 10.89 41.03 3.36
C ILE A 127 12.38 40.93 3.67
N GLY A 128 12.96 41.91 4.37
CA GLY A 128 14.37 41.92 4.72
C GLY A 128 14.81 40.66 5.48
N ALA A 129 14.04 40.24 6.50
CA ALA A 129 14.31 39.03 7.26
C ALA A 129 14.26 37.76 6.39
N ALA A 130 13.27 37.66 5.49
CA ALA A 130 13.11 36.49 4.63
C ALA A 130 14.19 36.37 3.54
N LEU A 131 14.65 37.51 3.00
CA LEU A 131 15.75 37.56 2.05
C LEU A 131 17.06 37.14 2.72
N ARG A 132 17.36 37.68 3.91
CA ARG A 132 18.54 37.29 4.71
C ARG A 132 18.52 35.80 5.07
N ALA A 133 17.37 35.27 5.49
CA ALA A 133 17.22 33.84 5.79
C ALA A 133 17.51 32.94 4.58
N ARG A 134 17.32 33.45 3.36
CA ARG A 134 17.64 32.75 2.10
C ARG A 134 19.06 33.01 1.60
N GLY A 135 19.89 33.72 2.37
CA GLY A 135 21.28 34.02 2.03
C GLY A 135 21.42 35.15 0.99
N ILE A 136 20.37 35.95 0.78
CA ILE A 136 20.43 37.11 -0.11
C ILE A 136 20.99 38.29 0.68
N THR A 137 22.01 38.95 0.12
CA THR A 137 22.59 40.16 0.70
C THR A 137 21.59 41.31 0.63
N VAL A 138 21.25 41.86 1.80
CA VAL A 138 20.34 43.00 1.96
C VAL A 138 20.99 44.04 2.84
N ASN A 139 21.11 45.26 2.31
CA ASN A 139 21.60 46.44 3.03
C ASN A 139 20.41 47.24 3.57
N ASP A 140 20.47 47.61 4.85
CA ASP A 140 19.50 48.51 5.48
C ASP A 140 19.99 49.96 5.38
N TYR A 141 19.09 50.88 5.08
CA TYR A 141 19.34 52.31 4.97
C TYR A 141 18.38 53.07 5.88
N PRO A 142 18.83 54.11 6.60
CA PRO A 142 17.98 54.87 7.52
C PRO A 142 16.81 55.58 6.81
N SER A 143 16.98 55.95 5.54
CA SER A 143 15.91 56.54 4.72
C SER A 143 16.14 56.30 3.22
N PRO A 144 15.11 56.44 2.35
CA PRO A 144 15.28 56.33 0.90
C PRO A 144 16.30 57.32 0.31
N GLU A 145 16.50 58.49 0.92
CA GLU A 145 17.46 59.50 0.47
C GLU A 145 18.92 59.08 0.73
N SER A 146 19.15 58.09 1.60
CA SER A 146 20.48 57.59 1.93
C SER A 146 20.96 56.44 1.02
N PHE A 147 20.18 56.07 0.00
CA PHE A 147 20.62 55.10 -0.98
C PHE A 147 21.84 55.61 -1.77
N PRO A 148 22.81 54.71 -2.08
CA PRO A 148 23.90 55.04 -2.99
C PRO A 148 23.38 55.23 -4.42
N GLU A 149 24.26 55.55 -5.36
CA GLU A 149 23.92 55.54 -6.78
C GLU A 149 23.41 54.15 -7.21
N PRO A 150 22.25 54.05 -7.89
CA PRO A 150 21.69 52.77 -8.31
C PRO A 150 22.50 52.17 -9.46
N HIS A 151 22.44 50.84 -9.58
CA HIS A 151 22.97 50.10 -10.70
C HIS A 151 21.99 49.02 -11.16
N ALA A 152 22.17 48.48 -12.36
CA ALA A 152 21.34 47.38 -12.85
C ALA A 152 21.51 46.13 -11.95
N GLY A 153 20.49 45.29 -11.85
CA GLY A 153 20.58 44.05 -11.07
C GLY A 153 20.11 44.15 -9.61
N ILE A 154 19.61 45.31 -9.16
CA ILE A 154 19.17 45.53 -7.77
C ILE A 154 17.67 45.74 -7.65
N THR A 155 17.17 45.52 -6.44
CA THR A 155 15.84 45.92 -6.02
C THR A 155 15.92 46.75 -4.75
N ARG A 156 15.35 47.95 -4.78
CA ARG A 156 15.15 48.80 -3.61
C ARG A 156 13.74 48.63 -3.08
N PHE A 157 13.58 48.53 -1.78
CA PHE A 157 12.29 48.49 -1.11
C PHE A 157 12.17 49.71 -0.20
N ILE A 158 11.07 50.46 -0.35
CA ILE A 158 10.74 51.62 0.49
C ILE A 158 9.32 51.46 1.01
N VAL A 159 9.01 52.01 2.19
CA VAL A 159 7.62 52.16 2.61
C VAL A 159 6.99 53.29 1.80
N ASP A 160 5.70 53.16 1.50
CA ASP A 160 4.94 54.20 0.81
C ASP A 160 5.14 55.55 1.52
N PRO A 161 5.68 56.59 0.84
CA PRO A 161 5.93 57.90 1.43
C PRO A 161 4.66 58.60 1.95
N GLN A 162 3.48 58.19 1.47
CA GLN A 162 2.20 58.67 2.00
C GLN A 162 1.87 58.05 3.37
N VAL A 163 2.42 56.87 3.66
CA VAL A 163 2.24 56.15 4.93
C VAL A 163 3.32 56.53 5.92
N ALA A 164 4.59 56.58 5.50
CA ALA A 164 5.72 56.95 6.34
C ALA A 164 6.80 57.66 5.51
N ARG A 165 7.01 58.97 5.77
CA ARG A 165 8.01 59.77 5.04
C ARG A 165 9.47 59.48 5.43
N HIS A 166 9.69 58.97 6.64
CA HIS A 166 11.03 58.67 7.17
C HIS A 166 11.07 57.25 7.69
N SER A 167 10.94 56.29 6.78
CA SER A 167 11.04 54.87 7.08
C SER A 167 12.41 54.33 6.68
N VAL A 168 12.86 53.29 7.37
CA VAL A 168 13.97 52.45 6.91
C VAL A 168 13.71 51.99 5.48
N ALA A 169 14.76 51.88 4.68
CA ALA A 169 14.73 51.38 3.32
C ALA A 169 15.69 50.20 3.15
N LEU A 170 15.39 49.29 2.22
CA LEU A 170 16.22 48.10 1.97
C LEU A 170 16.71 48.08 0.54
N GLU A 171 17.94 47.62 0.32
CA GLU A 171 18.44 47.29 -1.02
C GLU A 171 18.87 45.83 -1.04
N ALA A 172 18.29 45.06 -1.96
CA ALA A 172 18.69 43.70 -2.25
C ALA A 172 19.51 43.69 -3.54
N ASN A 173 20.67 43.02 -3.50
CA ASN A 173 21.53 42.85 -4.67
C ASN A 173 21.02 41.72 -5.58
N LEU A 174 19.75 41.83 -6.02
CA LEU A 174 19.11 40.92 -6.95
C LEU A 174 17.92 41.60 -7.65
N ASP A 175 17.73 41.28 -8.92
CA ASP A 175 16.58 41.77 -9.70
C ASP A 175 15.24 41.30 -9.13
N TYR A 176 14.24 42.19 -9.22
CA TYR A 176 12.90 41.94 -8.72
C TYR A 176 12.25 40.73 -9.40
N ALA A 177 12.58 40.46 -10.66
CA ALA A 177 12.09 39.30 -11.39
C ALA A 177 12.42 37.96 -10.67
N HIS A 178 13.58 37.88 -10.02
CA HIS A 178 13.98 36.71 -9.24
C HIS A 178 13.40 36.75 -7.82
N LEU A 179 13.29 37.94 -7.22
CA LEU A 179 12.75 38.11 -5.87
C LEU A 179 11.24 37.87 -5.79
N ARG A 180 10.49 38.20 -6.84
CA ARG A 180 9.02 38.25 -6.79
C ARG A 180 8.36 36.89 -6.59
N THR A 181 9.07 35.80 -6.88
CA THR A 181 8.58 34.42 -6.66
C THR A 181 9.09 33.82 -5.35
N LEU A 182 10.00 34.48 -4.63
CA LEU A 182 10.52 34.00 -3.36
C LEU A 182 9.49 34.20 -2.25
N GLY A 183 9.36 33.17 -1.42
CA GLY A 183 8.54 33.26 -0.22
C GLY A 183 9.10 34.23 0.81
N ILE A 184 8.25 34.98 1.48
CA ILE A 184 8.62 35.91 2.56
C ILE A 184 8.07 35.50 3.94
N GLY A 185 7.68 34.23 4.09
CA GLY A 185 7.09 33.68 5.31
C GLY A 185 5.57 33.58 5.23
N LEU A 186 4.94 33.09 6.31
CA LEU A 186 3.50 32.87 6.32
C LEU A 186 2.74 34.21 6.44
N PRO A 187 1.54 34.32 5.86
CA PRO A 187 0.71 35.52 5.97
C PRO A 187 0.36 35.80 7.45
N PRO A 188 0.65 37.01 7.99
CA PRO A 188 0.46 37.30 9.42
C PRO A 188 -1.00 37.19 9.84
N LEU A 189 -1.92 37.60 8.97
CA LEU A 189 -3.37 37.46 9.19
C LEU A 189 -3.80 35.99 9.26
N GLY A 190 -3.22 35.13 8.40
CA GLY A 190 -3.47 33.69 8.45
C GLY A 190 -2.90 33.02 9.70
N VAL A 191 -1.71 33.43 10.13
CA VAL A 191 -1.09 32.97 11.39
C VAL A 191 -1.94 33.38 12.59
N ALA A 192 -2.38 34.64 12.64
CA ALA A 192 -3.25 35.14 13.70
C ALA A 192 -4.59 34.41 13.72
N ALA A 193 -5.23 34.22 12.55
CA ALA A 193 -6.49 33.49 12.42
C ALA A 193 -6.38 32.03 12.89
N ALA A 194 -5.30 31.33 12.52
CA ALA A 194 -5.04 29.97 12.99
C ALA A 194 -4.87 29.90 14.52
N LYS A 195 -4.06 30.80 15.09
CA LYS A 195 -3.81 30.87 16.54
C LYS A 195 -5.10 31.19 17.31
N GLN A 196 -5.86 32.19 16.87
CA GLN A 196 -7.13 32.58 17.49
C GLN A 196 -8.17 31.46 17.41
N ALA A 197 -8.23 30.74 16.28
CA ALA A 197 -9.11 29.58 16.13
C ALA A 197 -8.58 28.33 16.87
N GLY A 198 -7.35 28.33 17.39
CA GLY A 198 -6.71 27.16 17.99
C GLY A 198 -6.56 26.00 17.01
N LEU A 199 -6.23 26.30 15.75
CA LEU A 199 -5.97 25.33 14.68
C LEU A 199 -4.47 25.12 14.52
N GLN A 200 -4.06 23.89 14.18
CA GLN A 200 -2.68 23.58 13.84
C GLN A 200 -2.25 24.35 12.58
N ILE A 201 -1.09 25.01 12.61
CA ILE A 201 -0.53 25.65 11.41
C ILE A 201 0.27 24.63 10.61
N VAL A 202 -0.11 24.46 9.35
CA VAL A 202 0.62 23.70 8.32
C VAL A 202 1.20 24.71 7.34
N ALA A 203 2.52 24.86 7.33
CA ALA A 203 3.22 25.75 6.41
C ALA A 203 3.33 25.11 5.02
N ARG A 204 3.07 25.87 3.97
CA ARG A 204 3.28 25.46 2.59
C ARG A 204 4.30 26.39 1.93
N ILE A 205 5.50 25.87 1.67
CA ILE A 205 6.64 26.64 1.14
C ILE A 205 7.20 26.02 -0.13
N ALA A 206 7.77 26.82 -1.02
CA ALA A 206 8.45 26.37 -2.22
C ALA A 206 9.95 26.13 -1.98
N ASN A 207 10.57 25.35 -2.88
CA ASN A 207 12.01 25.33 -3.02
C ASN A 207 12.50 26.69 -3.56
N PHE A 208 13.74 27.09 -3.24
CA PHE A 208 14.31 28.37 -3.69
C PHE A 208 15.74 28.22 -4.23
N PRO A 209 16.24 29.17 -5.05
CA PRO A 209 17.61 29.15 -5.53
C PRO A 209 18.63 29.30 -4.39
N GLY A 210 19.78 28.63 -4.50
CA GLY A 210 20.86 28.76 -3.51
C GLY A 210 20.58 28.12 -2.14
N VAL A 211 19.61 27.20 -2.06
CA VAL A 211 19.35 26.45 -0.82
C VAL A 211 20.62 25.76 -0.32
N SER A 212 20.96 26.04 0.93
CA SER A 212 21.99 25.36 1.71
C SER A 212 21.37 24.85 3.01
N THR A 213 22.11 24.04 3.76
CA THR A 213 21.63 23.59 5.08
C THR A 213 21.37 24.78 6.02
N ALA A 214 22.20 25.83 5.96
CA ALA A 214 22.06 27.02 6.80
C ALA A 214 20.83 27.86 6.42
N THR A 215 20.61 28.12 5.13
CA THR A 215 19.46 28.91 4.67
C THR A 215 18.15 28.15 4.85
N ALA A 216 18.15 26.83 4.62
CA ALA A 216 17.01 25.98 4.94
C ALA A 216 16.69 25.97 6.43
N ALA A 217 17.71 25.88 7.30
CA ALA A 217 17.52 25.93 8.75
C ALA A 217 16.90 27.28 9.18
N ALA A 218 17.40 28.40 8.66
CA ALA A 218 16.85 29.73 8.97
C ALA A 218 15.38 29.86 8.53
N VAL A 219 15.04 29.40 7.33
CA VAL A 219 13.64 29.42 6.83
C VAL A 219 12.75 28.53 7.70
N LEU A 220 13.17 27.29 8.00
CA LEU A 220 12.38 26.37 8.83
C LEU A 220 12.21 26.87 10.28
N GLN A 221 13.25 27.46 10.88
CA GLN A 221 13.17 28.07 12.21
C GLN A 221 12.20 29.26 12.22
N SER A 222 12.19 30.08 11.17
CA SER A 222 11.21 31.16 11.03
C SER A 222 9.77 30.62 10.99
N LEU A 223 9.52 29.50 10.30
CA LEU A 223 8.20 28.86 10.30
C LEU A 223 7.81 28.34 11.69
N VAL A 224 8.74 27.71 12.41
CA VAL A 224 8.52 27.24 13.78
C VAL A 224 8.20 28.41 14.72
N ALA A 225 8.93 29.53 14.61
CA ALA A 225 8.66 30.74 15.38
C ALA A 225 7.26 31.32 15.09
N GLN A 226 6.77 31.18 13.86
CA GLN A 226 5.41 31.55 13.48
C GLN A 226 4.35 30.57 14.01
N GLY A 227 4.75 29.40 14.53
CA GLY A 227 3.88 28.39 15.13
C GLY A 227 3.55 27.21 14.19
N ALA A 228 4.22 27.10 13.04
CA ALA A 228 4.06 25.96 12.15
C ALA A 228 4.66 24.69 12.76
N SER A 229 3.91 23.58 12.67
CA SER A 229 4.35 22.27 13.20
C SER A 229 4.46 21.19 12.11
N VAL A 230 3.86 21.44 10.94
CA VAL A 230 4.00 20.62 9.73
C VAL A 230 4.36 21.52 8.57
N VAL A 231 5.24 21.05 7.69
CA VAL A 231 5.56 21.70 6.42
C VAL A 231 5.25 20.78 5.25
N ILE A 232 4.52 21.29 4.27
CA ILE A 232 4.31 20.66 2.96
C ILE A 232 5.00 21.52 1.90
N PHE A 233 5.52 20.90 0.84
CA PHE A 233 6.19 21.66 -0.21
C PHE A 233 5.24 22.05 -1.32
N ASN A 234 5.41 23.27 -1.82
CA ASN A 234 4.69 23.82 -2.96
C ASN A 234 5.49 23.65 -4.26
N GLY A 235 4.78 23.47 -5.37
CA GLY A 235 5.38 23.29 -6.69
C GLY A 235 5.91 21.87 -6.94
N ASP A 236 6.82 21.75 -7.90
CA ASP A 236 7.29 20.46 -8.45
C ASP A 236 8.53 19.90 -7.74
N GLU A 237 9.04 20.56 -6.71
CA GLU A 237 10.33 20.23 -6.08
C GLU A 237 10.23 20.29 -4.55
N VAL A 238 10.91 19.38 -3.86
CA VAL A 238 11.09 19.48 -2.41
C VAL A 238 12.16 20.53 -2.07
N LEU A 239 12.12 21.06 -0.84
CA LEU A 239 13.18 21.93 -0.35
C LEU A 239 14.54 21.21 -0.39
N GLY A 240 15.52 21.84 -1.04
CA GLY A 240 16.87 21.29 -1.20
C GLY A 240 17.05 20.34 -2.38
N TYR A 241 16.08 20.27 -3.29
CA TYR A 241 16.24 19.49 -4.51
C TYR A 241 17.51 19.90 -5.28
N ARG A 242 18.20 18.91 -5.85
CA ARG A 242 19.54 19.00 -6.49
C ARG A 242 20.71 18.99 -5.49
N GLY A 243 20.66 18.10 -4.50
CA GLY A 243 21.85 17.69 -3.74
C GLY A 243 21.87 18.08 -2.26
N GLN A 244 20.84 18.77 -1.75
CA GLN A 244 20.74 19.15 -0.33
C GLN A 244 19.64 18.39 0.42
N GLU A 245 18.88 17.52 -0.25
CA GLU A 245 17.73 16.79 0.32
C GLU A 245 18.13 15.99 1.55
N LYS A 246 19.26 15.28 1.48
CA LYS A 246 19.79 14.46 2.57
C LYS A 246 20.31 15.31 3.74
N ALA A 247 20.88 16.47 3.44
CA ALA A 247 21.42 17.39 4.44
C ALA A 247 20.31 18.15 5.18
N ILE A 248 19.19 18.43 4.51
CA ILE A 248 18.02 19.11 5.09
C ILE A 248 17.10 18.15 5.85
N ALA A 249 17.08 16.86 5.49
CA ALA A 249 16.21 15.86 6.14
C ALA A 249 16.24 15.89 7.69
N PRO A 250 17.39 16.02 8.39
CA PRO A 250 17.41 16.11 9.84
C PRO A 250 16.59 17.30 10.39
N LEU A 251 16.60 18.44 9.69
CA LEU A 251 15.89 19.67 10.09
C LEU A 251 14.37 19.53 10.05
N LEU A 252 13.86 18.52 9.35
CA LEU A 252 12.43 18.23 9.18
C LEU A 252 11.92 17.14 10.11
N ARG A 253 12.73 16.74 11.11
CA ARG A 253 12.33 15.77 12.13
C ARG A 253 11.61 16.46 13.29
N PRO A 254 10.71 15.75 14.00
CA PRO A 254 9.97 16.29 15.14
C PRO A 254 10.81 17.01 16.21
N ALA A 255 12.09 16.63 16.37
CA ALA A 255 13.02 17.26 17.32
C ALA A 255 13.26 18.75 17.05
N HIS A 256 13.05 19.23 15.82
CA HIS A 256 13.20 20.64 15.43
C HIS A 256 11.88 21.42 15.47
N GLY A 257 10.80 20.83 15.99
CA GLY A 257 9.50 21.50 16.13
C GLY A 257 8.65 21.53 14.85
N ILE A 258 9.19 21.06 13.71
CA ILE A 258 8.47 20.96 12.44
C ILE A 258 8.65 19.59 11.80
N VAL A 259 7.61 19.10 11.13
CA VAL A 259 7.58 17.78 10.51
C VAL A 259 7.25 17.89 9.03
N TYR A 260 7.96 17.16 8.18
CA TYR A 260 7.61 17.07 6.76
C TYR A 260 6.28 16.34 6.53
N GLY A 261 5.43 16.90 5.67
CA GLY A 261 4.20 16.29 5.17
C GLY A 261 4.38 15.83 3.71
N ASP A 262 4.40 14.52 3.50
CA ASP A 262 4.53 13.88 2.19
C ASP A 262 3.17 13.73 1.50
N ILE A 263 2.95 14.47 0.41
CA ILE A 263 1.71 14.47 -0.35
C ILE A 263 1.61 13.20 -1.19
N GLU A 264 0.62 12.36 -0.89
CA GLU A 264 0.37 11.14 -1.63
C GLU A 264 0.03 11.43 -3.10
N PHE A 265 0.73 10.73 -4.01
CA PHE A 265 0.68 10.92 -5.47
C PHE A 265 1.27 12.25 -5.97
N GLY A 266 1.85 13.07 -5.07
CA GLY A 266 2.68 14.20 -5.47
C GLY A 266 3.87 13.70 -6.30
N LYS A 267 4.05 14.29 -7.49
CA LYS A 267 5.18 13.98 -8.39
C LYS A 267 6.35 14.97 -8.19
N GLN A 268 6.59 15.36 -6.94
CA GLN A 268 7.65 16.31 -6.61
C GLN A 268 9.03 15.65 -6.75
N LYS A 269 9.96 16.37 -7.38
CA LYS A 269 11.35 15.95 -7.53
C LYS A 269 12.06 16.01 -6.18
N GLY A 270 12.92 15.01 -5.91
CA GLY A 270 13.68 14.90 -4.65
C GLY A 270 12.94 14.24 -3.47
N VAL A 271 11.64 13.93 -3.59
CA VAL A 271 10.87 13.27 -2.52
C VAL A 271 11.47 11.93 -2.10
N ALA A 272 11.94 11.12 -3.06
CA ALA A 272 12.51 9.81 -2.78
C ALA A 272 13.75 9.90 -1.88
N ASP A 273 14.71 10.78 -2.23
CA ASP A 273 15.92 10.99 -1.44
C ASP A 273 15.60 11.58 -0.05
N LEU A 274 14.68 12.53 0.02
CA LEU A 274 14.27 13.16 1.26
C LEU A 274 13.58 12.18 2.22
N THR A 275 12.56 11.46 1.74
CA THR A 275 11.81 10.50 2.56
C THR A 275 12.69 9.32 3.00
N GLN A 276 13.62 8.88 2.15
CA GLN A 276 14.61 7.86 2.50
C GLN A 276 15.54 8.33 3.63
N ALA A 277 15.99 9.61 3.61
CA ALA A 277 16.81 10.19 4.67
C ALA A 277 16.02 10.40 5.98
N LEU A 278 14.73 10.71 5.89
CA LEU A 278 13.82 10.83 7.03
C LEU A 278 13.48 9.49 7.68
N LYS A 279 13.61 8.35 6.97
CA LYS A 279 13.35 7.00 7.50
C LYS A 279 11.97 6.87 8.19
N GLY A 280 10.96 7.56 7.65
CA GLY A 280 9.60 7.58 8.19
C GLY A 280 9.30 8.68 9.21
N ASP A 281 10.26 9.58 9.52
CA ASP A 281 10.06 10.82 10.30
C ASP A 281 9.28 11.90 9.54
N TYR A 282 8.14 11.52 8.97
CA TYR A 282 7.22 12.40 8.28
C TYR A 282 5.76 11.95 8.45
N VAL A 283 4.85 12.85 8.12
CA VAL A 283 3.41 12.62 8.09
C VAL A 283 2.97 12.42 6.64
N ARG A 284 2.08 11.46 6.39
CA ARG A 284 1.49 11.29 5.05
C ARG A 284 0.26 12.17 4.90
N VAL A 285 0.20 12.88 3.78
CA VAL A 285 -0.83 13.85 3.43
C VAL A 285 -1.63 13.32 2.24
N HIS A 286 -2.95 13.49 2.23
CA HIS A 286 -3.78 13.24 1.05
C HIS A 286 -4.49 14.52 0.65
N SER A 287 -4.40 14.86 -0.63
CA SER A 287 -5.18 15.91 -1.27
C SER A 287 -5.93 15.33 -2.46
N ILE A 288 -7.10 15.90 -2.75
CA ILE A 288 -7.84 15.70 -4.01
C ILE A 288 -7.71 17.02 -4.74
N LEU A 289 -7.04 17.03 -5.89
CA LEU A 289 -6.79 18.28 -6.60
C LEU A 289 -8.10 18.86 -7.15
N PRO A 290 -8.26 20.19 -7.26
CA PRO A 290 -9.46 20.80 -7.81
C PRO A 290 -9.86 20.24 -9.20
N ALA A 291 -8.89 19.94 -10.06
CA ALA A 291 -9.13 19.31 -11.36
C ALA A 291 -9.74 17.90 -11.28
N GLU A 292 -9.44 17.14 -10.21
CA GLU A 292 -10.07 15.83 -9.95
C GLU A 292 -11.45 15.97 -9.32
N MET A 293 -11.67 17.01 -8.50
CA MET A 293 -12.95 17.24 -7.81
C MET A 293 -14.11 17.39 -8.79
N GLY A 294 -13.92 18.12 -9.89
CA GLY A 294 -14.95 18.31 -10.92
C GLY A 294 -15.37 17.02 -11.67
N GLN A 295 -14.64 15.91 -11.48
CA GLN A 295 -14.95 14.61 -12.09
C GLN A 295 -15.60 13.63 -11.11
N MET A 296 -15.84 14.05 -9.86
CA MET A 296 -16.29 13.18 -8.77
C MET A 296 -17.48 13.81 -8.02
N THR A 297 -18.35 12.97 -7.47
CA THR A 297 -19.43 13.45 -6.59
C THR A 297 -18.89 13.70 -5.17
N ASP A 298 -19.57 14.57 -4.40
CA ASP A 298 -19.27 14.81 -2.98
C ASP A 298 -19.10 13.52 -2.17
N SER A 299 -20.00 12.55 -2.37
CA SER A 299 -19.94 11.26 -1.69
C SER A 299 -18.68 10.47 -2.05
N ALA A 300 -18.23 10.54 -3.32
CA ALA A 300 -17.03 9.87 -3.77
C ALA A 300 -15.77 10.53 -3.16
N MET A 301 -15.77 11.86 -3.01
CA MET A 301 -14.68 12.59 -2.34
C MET A 301 -14.61 12.25 -0.84
N VAL A 302 -15.75 12.24 -0.14
CA VAL A 302 -15.86 11.83 1.27
C VAL A 302 -15.33 10.40 1.47
N GLU A 303 -15.71 9.47 0.59
CA GLU A 303 -15.25 8.09 0.65
C GLU A 303 -13.75 7.98 0.37
N ARG A 304 -13.23 8.74 -0.60
CA ARG A 304 -11.79 8.79 -0.92
C ARG A 304 -10.96 9.23 0.28
N PHE A 305 -11.37 10.26 1.02
CA PHE A 305 -10.71 10.68 2.26
C PHE A 305 -10.82 9.64 3.38
N GLY A 306 -11.99 9.04 3.58
CA GLY A 306 -12.19 7.97 4.56
C GLY A 306 -11.27 6.77 4.31
N LEU A 307 -11.18 6.32 3.06
CA LEU A 307 -10.28 5.25 2.63
C LEU A 307 -8.81 5.66 2.75
N ALA A 308 -8.47 6.92 2.47
CA ALA A 308 -7.12 7.45 2.63
C ALA A 308 -6.62 7.28 4.08
N VAL A 309 -7.43 7.68 5.06
CA VAL A 309 -7.09 7.57 6.48
C VAL A 309 -7.00 6.11 6.93
N ARG A 310 -7.97 5.29 6.53
CA ARG A 310 -8.15 3.92 7.03
C ARG A 310 -7.27 2.88 6.36
N GLU A 311 -7.14 2.93 5.05
CA GLU A 311 -6.43 1.90 4.28
C GLU A 311 -5.01 2.32 3.89
N ARG A 312 -4.76 3.63 3.84
CA ARG A 312 -3.48 4.20 3.38
C ARG A 312 -2.73 4.95 4.48
N ASN A 313 -3.19 4.91 5.73
CA ASN A 313 -2.48 5.50 6.87
C ASN A 313 -2.16 7.00 6.70
N ILE A 314 -3.06 7.74 6.06
CA ILE A 314 -2.99 9.20 5.97
C ILE A 314 -3.32 9.83 7.32
N ARG A 315 -2.54 10.84 7.73
CA ARG A 315 -2.71 11.53 9.02
C ARG A 315 -2.93 13.03 8.87
N LEU A 316 -2.80 13.58 7.67
CA LEU A 316 -3.25 14.93 7.32
C LEU A 316 -4.09 14.86 6.04
N CYS A 317 -5.36 15.23 6.11
CA CYS A 317 -6.22 15.41 4.95
C CYS A 317 -6.19 16.89 4.57
N TYR A 318 -5.61 17.19 3.41
CA TYR A 318 -5.68 18.50 2.78
C TYR A 318 -6.97 18.54 1.95
N ILE A 319 -7.95 19.28 2.45
CA ILE A 319 -9.26 19.45 1.87
C ILE A 319 -9.28 20.79 1.13
N HIS A 320 -9.55 20.74 -0.18
CA HIS A 320 -9.93 21.91 -0.95
C HIS A 320 -11.44 22.15 -0.82
N LEU A 321 -11.86 23.41 -0.75
CA LEU A 321 -13.26 23.80 -0.64
C LEU A 321 -14.00 23.61 -1.98
N LEU A 322 -15.30 23.34 -1.89
CA LEU A 322 -16.18 23.24 -3.05
C LEU A 322 -16.37 24.64 -3.66
N THR A 323 -16.01 24.79 -4.93
CA THR A 323 -16.11 26.05 -5.70
C THR A 323 -17.52 26.32 -6.24
N ASP A 324 -18.29 25.26 -6.51
CA ASP A 324 -19.63 25.34 -7.12
C ASP A 324 -20.76 25.51 -6.09
N ALA A 325 -20.41 25.98 -4.90
CA ALA A 325 -21.34 26.04 -3.81
C ALA A 325 -22.38 27.16 -4.06
N GLY A 326 -23.67 26.82 -4.05
CA GLY A 326 -24.77 27.72 -4.39
C GLY A 326 -24.95 28.88 -3.40
N SER A 327 -26.19 29.39 -3.25
CA SER A 327 -26.48 30.60 -2.44
C SER A 327 -26.02 30.58 -0.97
N ASN A 328 -25.63 29.42 -0.41
CA ASN A 328 -25.06 29.31 0.93
C ASN A 328 -23.76 28.48 0.92
N ALA A 329 -22.71 29.05 0.31
CA ALA A 329 -21.43 28.38 0.10
C ALA A 329 -20.70 27.97 1.39
N VAL A 330 -20.82 28.78 2.46
CA VAL A 330 -20.23 28.49 3.78
C VAL A 330 -20.86 27.24 4.39
N ALA A 331 -22.19 27.17 4.44
CA ALA A 331 -22.89 26.02 5.02
C ALA A 331 -22.65 24.73 4.24
N GLN A 332 -22.55 24.80 2.90
CA GLN A 332 -22.26 23.63 2.07
C GLN A 332 -20.85 23.09 2.34
N ASN A 333 -19.84 23.96 2.43
CA ASN A 333 -18.48 23.56 2.78
C ASN A 333 -18.37 23.04 4.22
N ALA A 334 -19.07 23.66 5.18
CA ALA A 334 -19.17 23.15 6.54
C ALA A 334 -19.78 21.73 6.56
N LEU A 335 -20.84 21.49 5.79
CA LEU A 335 -21.46 20.17 5.66
C LEU A 335 -20.52 19.15 4.99
N TYR A 336 -19.76 19.57 4.00
CA TYR A 336 -18.76 18.73 3.33
C TYR A 336 -17.67 18.28 4.33
N ILE A 337 -17.08 19.21 5.08
CA ILE A 337 -16.13 18.92 6.17
C ILE A 337 -16.77 17.98 7.20
N LYS A 338 -18.02 18.25 7.61
CA LYS A 338 -18.76 17.40 8.56
C LYS A 338 -18.96 15.98 8.05
N ARG A 339 -19.21 15.79 6.74
CA ARG A 339 -19.35 14.46 6.13
C ARG A 339 -18.02 13.72 6.11
N ILE A 340 -16.92 14.40 5.78
CA ILE A 340 -15.56 13.84 5.86
C ILE A 340 -15.23 13.45 7.31
N ALA A 341 -15.45 14.37 8.26
CA ALA A 341 -15.16 14.14 9.67
C ALA A 341 -15.96 12.94 10.21
N ARG A 342 -17.28 12.91 10.00
CA ARG A 342 -18.10 11.76 10.40
C ARG A 342 -17.67 10.46 9.74
N ARG A 343 -17.30 10.48 8.45
CA ARG A 343 -16.80 9.28 7.76
C ARG A 343 -15.51 8.76 8.37
N ILE A 344 -14.63 9.63 8.87
CA ILE A 344 -13.36 9.25 9.51
C ILE A 344 -13.58 8.79 10.96
N GLU A 345 -14.38 9.53 11.73
CA GLU A 345 -14.70 9.29 13.14
C GLU A 345 -15.54 8.03 13.36
N HIS A 346 -16.55 7.77 12.54
CA HIS A 346 -17.39 6.56 12.64
C HIS A 346 -16.68 5.37 11.98
N GLY A 347 -15.67 4.83 12.66
CA GLY A 347 -15.09 3.52 12.33
C GLY A 347 -15.78 2.43 13.14
N GLY A 348 -16.16 1.34 12.48
CA GLY A 348 -16.71 0.19 13.20
C GLY A 348 -15.69 -0.34 14.22
N VAL A 349 -16.19 -0.84 15.36
CA VAL A 349 -15.37 -1.53 16.38
C VAL A 349 -14.45 -2.59 15.72
N TRP A 350 -14.96 -3.21 14.65
CA TRP A 350 -14.31 -4.23 13.85
C TRP A 350 -13.11 -3.76 13.02
N THR A 351 -13.01 -2.48 12.64
CA THR A 351 -11.87 -1.93 11.87
C THR A 351 -10.86 -1.17 12.73
N GLY A 352 -10.95 -1.37 14.05
CA GLY A 352 -10.12 -0.73 15.05
C GLY A 352 -10.88 0.36 15.83
N GLY A 353 -12.00 0.89 15.34
CA GLY A 353 -12.78 1.98 15.98
C GLY A 353 -12.69 3.32 15.23
N GLY A 354 -13.01 4.43 15.87
CA GLY A 354 -12.91 5.78 15.30
C GLY A 354 -11.51 6.42 15.32
N PHE A 355 -11.33 7.48 14.54
CA PHE A 355 -10.14 8.35 14.61
C PHE A 355 -10.49 9.64 15.37
N VAL A 356 -9.49 10.24 16.01
CA VAL A 356 -9.64 11.49 16.75
C VAL A 356 -9.00 12.63 15.97
N PHE A 357 -9.68 13.77 15.90
CA PHE A 357 -9.15 14.97 15.23
C PHE A 357 -8.15 15.71 16.12
N GLY A 358 -7.02 16.10 15.54
CA GLY A 358 -5.96 16.80 16.25
C GLY A 358 -4.67 16.88 15.46
N PRO A 359 -3.60 17.42 16.05
CA PRO A 359 -2.34 17.61 15.35
C PRO A 359 -1.78 16.30 14.80
N ALA A 360 -1.45 16.29 13.51
CA ALA A 360 -0.85 15.13 12.87
C ALA A 360 0.57 14.89 13.42
N HIS A 361 0.89 13.65 13.72
CA HIS A 361 2.23 13.25 14.15
C HIS A 361 2.74 12.07 13.33
N PRO A 362 4.07 11.91 13.16
CA PRO A 362 4.64 10.74 12.52
C PRO A 362 4.29 9.44 13.27
N PHE A 363 4.42 8.31 12.58
CA PHE A 363 4.34 7.00 13.22
C PHE A 363 5.38 6.86 14.34
N GLN A 364 4.99 6.24 15.45
CA GLN A 364 5.94 5.89 16.50
C GLN A 364 7.02 4.96 15.95
N ARG A 365 8.23 5.03 16.54
CA ARG A 365 9.34 4.17 16.14
C ARG A 365 9.00 2.71 16.44
N LEU A 366 8.81 1.93 15.38
CA LEU A 366 8.73 0.47 15.45
C LEU A 366 10.13 -0.11 15.27
N GLU A 367 10.84 -0.26 16.38
CA GLU A 367 12.16 -0.91 16.43
C GLU A 367 12.00 -2.31 17.02
N LEU A 368 12.40 -3.32 16.24
CA LEU A 368 12.40 -4.71 16.63
C LEU A 368 13.85 -5.16 16.88
N PRO A 369 14.10 -5.95 17.94
CA PRO A 369 15.41 -6.54 18.16
C PRO A 369 15.87 -7.35 16.94
N VAL A 370 17.13 -7.15 16.55
CA VAL A 370 17.68 -7.76 15.33
C VAL A 370 17.61 -9.29 15.36
N GLY A 371 17.74 -9.90 16.55
CA GLY A 371 17.60 -11.35 16.74
C GLY A 371 16.24 -11.91 16.31
N LEU A 372 15.15 -11.14 16.42
CA LEU A 372 13.83 -11.59 15.94
C LEU A 372 13.84 -11.82 14.43
N PHE A 373 14.55 -10.99 13.66
CA PHE A 373 14.66 -11.16 12.20
C PHE A 373 15.41 -12.44 11.85
N ALA A 374 16.50 -12.78 12.55
CA ALA A 374 17.21 -14.05 12.35
C ALA A 374 16.29 -15.25 12.62
N LEU A 375 15.55 -15.25 13.74
CA LEU A 375 14.64 -16.34 14.08
C LEU A 375 13.54 -16.52 13.02
N MET A 376 12.98 -15.42 12.50
CA MET A 376 12.06 -15.47 11.37
C MET A 376 12.73 -16.02 10.10
N GLY A 377 13.96 -15.62 9.82
CA GLY A 377 14.76 -16.14 8.70
C GLY A 377 14.99 -17.65 8.77
N LEU A 378 15.27 -18.20 9.96
CA LEU A 378 15.39 -19.65 10.18
C LEU A 378 14.11 -20.39 9.77
N ALA A 379 12.94 -19.87 10.17
CA ALA A 379 11.64 -20.44 9.80
C ALA A 379 11.36 -20.33 8.29
N VAL A 380 11.77 -19.24 7.65
CA VAL A 380 11.66 -19.10 6.18
C VAL A 380 12.51 -20.15 5.47
N GLY A 381 13.76 -20.36 5.89
CA GLY A 381 14.61 -21.40 5.33
C GLY A 381 14.03 -22.80 5.47
N ALA A 382 13.46 -23.12 6.65
CA ALA A 382 12.72 -24.37 6.87
C ALA A 382 11.49 -24.51 5.97
N GLY A 383 10.74 -23.41 5.74
CA GLY A 383 9.62 -23.36 4.81
C GLY A 383 10.03 -23.58 3.35
N VAL A 384 11.13 -22.96 2.90
CA VAL A 384 11.66 -23.18 1.55
C VAL A 384 12.10 -24.63 1.37
N ALA A 385 12.80 -25.21 2.34
CA ALA A 385 13.16 -26.62 2.33
C ALA A 385 11.92 -27.53 2.24
N TRP A 386 10.88 -27.24 3.02
CA TRP A 386 9.60 -27.97 2.95
C TRP A 386 8.95 -27.87 1.56
N MET A 387 8.90 -26.68 0.97
CA MET A 387 8.38 -26.48 -0.39
C MET A 387 9.16 -27.34 -1.41
N LEU A 388 10.49 -27.29 -1.39
CA LEU A 388 11.33 -28.05 -2.31
C LEU A 388 11.14 -29.56 -2.13
N ALA A 389 11.00 -30.01 -0.89
CA ALA A 389 10.76 -31.40 -0.57
C ALA A 389 9.33 -31.89 -0.87
N LEU A 390 8.43 -31.01 -1.35
CA LEU A 390 7.16 -31.42 -1.98
C LEU A 390 7.31 -31.59 -3.50
N ILE A 391 8.29 -30.92 -4.10
CA ILE A 391 8.52 -30.89 -5.55
C ILE A 391 9.45 -32.03 -5.96
N VAL A 392 10.52 -32.23 -5.17
CA VAL A 392 11.60 -33.17 -5.41
C VAL A 392 11.64 -34.23 -4.29
N PRO A 393 11.83 -35.52 -4.60
CA PRO A 393 12.04 -36.54 -3.59
C PRO A 393 13.41 -36.36 -2.94
N LEU A 394 13.43 -36.18 -1.61
CA LEU A 394 14.65 -36.05 -0.83
C LEU A 394 14.75 -37.20 0.18
N SER A 395 15.94 -37.77 0.33
CA SER A 395 16.23 -38.68 1.45
C SER A 395 16.20 -37.92 2.78
N LYS A 396 16.01 -38.61 3.91
CA LYS A 396 15.98 -37.98 5.24
C LYS A 396 17.23 -37.14 5.55
N ARG A 397 18.41 -37.60 5.12
CA ARG A 397 19.68 -36.86 5.30
C ARG A 397 19.74 -35.61 4.44
N GLN A 398 19.28 -35.69 3.17
CA GLN A 398 19.22 -34.54 2.26
C GLN A 398 18.20 -33.51 2.72
N ASP A 399 17.00 -33.93 3.15
CA ASP A 399 15.96 -33.05 3.70
C ASP A 399 16.47 -32.31 4.95
N LEU A 400 17.16 -33.01 5.84
CA LEU A 400 17.79 -32.41 7.02
C LEU A 400 18.90 -31.41 6.65
N ALA A 401 19.85 -31.82 5.80
CA ALA A 401 20.96 -30.97 5.38
C ALA A 401 20.46 -29.70 4.66
N LEU A 402 19.47 -29.85 3.77
CA LEU A 402 18.83 -28.73 3.08
C LEU A 402 18.09 -27.81 4.06
N THR A 403 17.35 -28.38 5.02
CA THR A 403 16.64 -27.59 6.04
C THR A 403 17.61 -26.76 6.87
N VAL A 404 18.68 -27.36 7.40
CA VAL A 404 19.68 -26.65 8.22
C VAL A 404 20.43 -25.62 7.38
N GLY A 405 20.90 -26.00 6.18
CA GLY A 405 21.62 -25.11 5.28
C GLY A 405 20.79 -23.87 4.90
N LEU A 406 19.54 -24.07 4.44
CA LEU A 406 18.66 -22.96 4.10
C LEU A 406 18.25 -22.13 5.33
N ALA A 407 18.03 -22.76 6.49
CA ALA A 407 17.74 -22.03 7.72
C ALA A 407 18.89 -21.08 8.07
N VAL A 408 20.14 -21.55 8.05
CA VAL A 408 21.32 -20.70 8.31
C VAL A 408 21.42 -19.58 7.28
N VAL A 409 21.28 -19.89 5.98
CA VAL A 409 21.35 -18.88 4.91
C VAL A 409 20.30 -17.78 5.10
N PHE A 410 19.03 -18.14 5.31
CA PHE A 410 17.97 -17.15 5.48
C PHE A 410 18.00 -16.46 6.84
N GLY A 411 18.48 -17.14 7.89
CA GLY A 411 18.74 -16.54 9.20
C GLY A 411 19.78 -15.42 9.11
N LEU A 412 20.91 -15.68 8.43
CA LEU A 412 21.95 -14.68 8.17
C LEU A 412 21.47 -13.60 7.21
N LEU A 413 20.76 -13.96 6.13
CA LEU A 413 20.23 -12.99 5.17
C LEU A 413 19.25 -12.01 5.83
N ALA A 414 18.43 -12.46 6.77
CA ALA A 414 17.51 -11.60 7.52
C ALA A 414 18.22 -10.57 8.42
N LEU A 415 19.49 -10.79 8.74
CA LEU A 415 20.35 -9.83 9.45
C LEU A 415 20.95 -8.77 8.51
N VAL A 416 20.98 -9.03 7.20
CA VAL A 416 21.57 -8.12 6.21
C VAL A 416 20.61 -6.97 5.88
N HIS A 417 20.76 -5.84 6.60
CA HIS A 417 20.10 -4.56 6.30
C HIS A 417 18.59 -4.67 5.95
N VAL A 418 18.03 -3.72 5.22
CA VAL A 418 16.61 -3.75 4.75
C VAL A 418 16.44 -4.75 3.60
N LYS A 419 17.40 -4.81 2.68
CA LYS A 419 17.32 -5.64 1.47
C LYS A 419 17.27 -7.14 1.77
N GLY A 420 18.07 -7.63 2.73
CA GLY A 420 18.06 -9.03 3.13
C GLY A 420 16.73 -9.45 3.77
N ARG A 421 16.10 -8.56 4.55
CA ARG A 421 14.74 -8.77 5.06
C ARG A 421 13.70 -8.82 3.94
N GLN A 422 13.79 -7.96 2.92
CA GLN A 422 12.91 -8.03 1.75
C GLN A 422 13.08 -9.34 0.98
N LEU A 423 14.31 -9.81 0.74
CA LEU A 423 14.56 -11.09 0.06
C LEU A 423 14.05 -12.28 0.88
N THR A 424 14.22 -12.25 2.21
CA THR A 424 13.69 -13.28 3.10
C THR A 424 12.15 -13.28 3.09
N ALA A 425 11.52 -12.10 3.10
CA ALA A 425 10.07 -11.96 2.96
C ALA A 425 9.58 -12.42 1.57
N LEU A 426 10.34 -12.16 0.50
CA LEU A 426 10.07 -12.68 -0.84
C LEU A 426 9.99 -14.21 -0.82
N ALA A 427 11.01 -14.87 -0.26
CA ALA A 427 11.06 -16.32 -0.14
C ALA A 427 9.89 -16.88 0.67
N ALA A 428 9.54 -16.26 1.80
CA ALA A 428 8.37 -16.64 2.60
C ALA A 428 7.06 -16.54 1.79
N GLY A 429 6.88 -15.42 1.09
CA GLY A 429 5.68 -15.19 0.28
C GLY A 429 5.56 -16.10 -0.95
N ILE A 430 6.65 -16.72 -1.38
CA ILE A 430 6.64 -17.76 -2.41
C ILE A 430 6.36 -19.13 -1.78
N ALA A 431 7.11 -19.47 -0.73
CA ALA A 431 7.13 -20.81 -0.16
C ALA A 431 5.80 -21.25 0.43
N PHE A 432 5.15 -20.42 1.26
CA PHE A 432 3.97 -20.86 2.01
C PHE A 432 2.69 -21.01 1.15
N PRO A 433 2.36 -20.10 0.22
CA PRO A 433 1.26 -20.32 -0.72
C PRO A 433 1.51 -21.53 -1.64
N ALA A 434 2.78 -21.74 -2.05
CA ALA A 434 3.17 -22.93 -2.81
C ALA A 434 3.01 -24.21 -1.98
N ILE A 435 3.47 -24.23 -0.73
CA ILE A 435 3.25 -25.36 0.20
C ILE A 435 1.77 -25.66 0.34
N ALA A 436 0.93 -24.63 0.55
CA ALA A 436 -0.52 -24.80 0.68
C ALA A 436 -1.10 -25.48 -0.56
N CYS A 437 -0.77 -25.00 -1.75
CA CYS A 437 -1.29 -25.59 -3.00
C CYS A 437 -0.70 -26.98 -3.27
N LEU A 438 0.62 -27.16 -3.15
CA LEU A 438 1.31 -28.43 -3.43
C LEU A 438 0.92 -29.55 -2.45
N THR A 439 0.67 -29.23 -1.19
CA THR A 439 0.19 -30.20 -0.20
C THR A 439 -1.14 -30.81 -0.62
N PHE A 440 -2.08 -29.97 -1.07
CA PHE A 440 -3.39 -30.38 -1.54
C PHE A 440 -3.47 -30.69 -3.02
N LEU A 441 -2.37 -30.56 -3.76
CA LEU A 441 -2.31 -30.90 -5.18
C LEU A 441 -2.85 -32.33 -5.37
N PRO A 442 -3.90 -32.52 -6.16
CA PRO A 442 -4.49 -33.84 -6.34
C PRO A 442 -3.49 -34.80 -7.01
N ASN A 443 -3.36 -36.01 -6.46
CA ASN A 443 -2.51 -37.03 -7.07
C ASN A 443 -3.10 -37.43 -8.43
N LEU A 444 -2.27 -37.46 -9.48
CA LEU A 444 -2.72 -37.82 -10.84
C LEU A 444 -3.10 -39.30 -10.98
N GLU A 445 -2.86 -40.11 -9.94
CA GLU A 445 -3.27 -41.51 -9.87
C GLU A 445 -4.80 -41.65 -9.82
N PRO A 446 -5.37 -42.77 -10.29
CA PRO A 446 -6.81 -43.01 -10.20
C PRO A 446 -7.27 -43.10 -8.74
N ALA A 447 -7.72 -41.99 -8.17
CA ALA A 447 -8.53 -41.99 -6.94
C ALA A 447 -9.77 -42.88 -7.12
N THR A 448 -9.92 -43.84 -6.22
CA THR A 448 -10.92 -44.92 -6.24
C THR A 448 -12.31 -44.53 -5.76
N SER A 449 -12.52 -43.28 -5.31
CA SER A 449 -13.80 -42.86 -4.70
C SER A 449 -14.35 -41.59 -5.34
N ILE A 450 -15.54 -41.72 -5.95
CA ILE A 450 -16.39 -40.60 -6.38
C ILE A 450 -17.36 -40.29 -5.24
N TYR A 451 -17.55 -39.00 -4.93
CA TYR A 451 -18.38 -38.56 -3.81
C TYR A 451 -19.69 -37.91 -4.27
N SER A 452 -20.66 -37.83 -3.35
CA SER A 452 -21.90 -37.07 -3.53
C SER A 452 -21.62 -35.56 -3.68
N ASN A 453 -22.58 -34.78 -4.16
CA ASN A 453 -22.44 -33.32 -4.29
C ASN A 453 -22.14 -32.66 -2.93
N ARG A 454 -22.88 -33.05 -1.89
CA ARG A 454 -22.72 -32.51 -0.52
C ARG A 454 -21.34 -32.84 0.05
N ASP A 455 -20.89 -34.08 -0.10
CA ASP A 455 -19.58 -34.51 0.42
C ASP A 455 -18.42 -33.89 -0.34
N SER A 456 -18.53 -33.77 -1.67
CA SER A 456 -17.53 -33.11 -2.52
C SER A 456 -17.35 -31.65 -2.11
N LEU A 457 -18.47 -30.93 -1.92
CA LEU A 457 -18.45 -29.54 -1.52
C LEU A 457 -17.90 -29.35 -0.09
N ARG A 458 -18.33 -30.18 0.87
CA ARG A 458 -17.82 -30.15 2.25
C ARG A 458 -16.30 -30.35 2.28
N ARG A 459 -15.79 -31.30 1.52
CA ARG A 459 -14.34 -31.54 1.39
C ARG A 459 -13.64 -30.36 0.72
N ALA A 460 -14.25 -29.71 -0.26
CA ALA A 460 -13.64 -28.58 -0.98
C ALA A 460 -13.50 -27.34 -0.09
N ILE A 461 -14.55 -27.02 0.66
CA ILE A 461 -14.53 -25.94 1.66
C ILE A 461 -13.49 -26.26 2.75
N ARG A 462 -13.45 -27.50 3.25
CA ARG A 462 -12.43 -27.91 4.22
C ARG A 462 -11.01 -27.74 3.68
N THR A 463 -10.76 -28.13 2.44
CA THR A 463 -9.45 -27.97 1.80
C THR A 463 -9.08 -26.50 1.60
N LEU A 464 -10.04 -25.65 1.22
CA LEU A 464 -9.83 -24.20 1.16
C LEU A 464 -9.36 -23.66 2.52
N LEU A 465 -10.07 -23.98 3.61
CA LEU A 465 -9.72 -23.52 4.96
C LEU A 465 -8.35 -24.05 5.41
N GLN A 466 -8.05 -25.33 5.14
CA GLN A 466 -6.75 -25.91 5.49
C GLN A 466 -5.60 -25.32 4.66
N ALA A 467 -5.81 -25.04 3.37
CA ALA A 467 -4.83 -24.37 2.52
C ALA A 467 -4.57 -22.95 3.01
N SER A 468 -5.61 -22.20 3.37
CA SER A 468 -5.47 -20.86 3.94
C SER A 468 -4.75 -20.87 5.29
N LEU A 469 -4.97 -21.89 6.12
CA LEU A 469 -4.22 -22.08 7.37
C LEU A 469 -2.73 -22.37 7.12
N LEU A 470 -2.38 -23.11 6.05
CA LEU A 470 -0.98 -23.33 5.66
C LEU A 470 -0.30 -22.09 5.07
N THR A 471 -1.09 -21.14 4.54
CA THR A 471 -0.59 -19.83 4.06
C THR A 471 -0.32 -18.86 5.21
N LEU A 472 -1.04 -18.99 6.34
CA LEU A 472 -0.97 -18.08 7.49
C LEU A 472 0.44 -17.92 8.10
N PRO A 473 1.25 -18.99 8.30
CA PRO A 473 2.64 -18.86 8.71
C PRO A 473 3.47 -17.92 7.81
N GLY A 474 3.28 -18.00 6.49
CA GLY A 474 3.94 -17.10 5.55
C GLY A 474 3.50 -15.65 5.71
N ILE A 475 2.22 -15.41 5.99
CA ILE A 475 1.68 -14.08 6.30
C ILE A 475 2.36 -13.50 7.54
N LEU A 476 2.41 -14.26 8.64
CA LEU A 476 3.04 -13.83 9.88
C LEU A 476 4.52 -13.48 9.68
N LEU A 477 5.26 -14.34 8.97
CA LEU A 477 6.69 -14.14 8.69
C LEU A 477 6.92 -12.91 7.80
N VAL A 478 6.14 -12.71 6.74
CA VAL A 478 6.26 -11.52 5.87
C VAL A 478 5.93 -10.25 6.64
N VAL A 479 4.84 -10.24 7.40
CA VAL A 479 4.45 -9.10 8.23
C VAL A 479 5.53 -8.77 9.24
N GLY A 480 6.09 -9.77 9.92
CA GLY A 480 7.13 -9.59 10.93
C GLY A 480 8.46 -9.13 10.35
N LEU A 481 8.92 -9.72 9.23
CA LEU A 481 10.17 -9.33 8.56
C LEU A 481 10.11 -7.89 8.03
N LEU A 482 8.92 -7.43 7.63
CA LEU A 482 8.68 -6.07 7.13
C LEU A 482 8.07 -5.14 8.18
N ALA A 483 8.01 -5.54 9.47
CA ALA A 483 7.50 -4.72 10.56
C ALA A 483 8.52 -3.64 10.94
N SER A 484 8.67 -2.63 10.07
CA SER A 484 9.47 -1.45 10.33
C SER A 484 8.77 -0.21 9.79
N ARG A 485 9.09 0.94 10.40
CA ARG A 485 8.42 2.21 10.11
C ARG A 485 8.48 2.60 8.63
N ILE A 486 9.62 2.40 7.97
CA ILE A 486 9.83 2.74 6.54
C ILE A 486 8.83 2.05 5.61
N PHE A 487 8.35 0.84 5.96
CA PHE A 487 7.35 0.12 5.19
C PHE A 487 5.92 0.57 5.54
N LEU A 488 5.66 0.93 6.81
CA LEU A 488 4.38 1.46 7.26
C LEU A 488 4.08 2.85 6.66
N THR A 489 5.10 3.70 6.55
CA THR A 489 5.00 5.04 5.95
C THR A 489 5.09 5.04 4.42
N LYS A 490 5.18 3.86 3.77
CA LYS A 490 5.34 3.72 2.32
C LYS A 490 6.62 4.40 1.77
N THR A 491 7.60 4.67 2.63
CA THR A 491 8.92 5.22 2.25
C THR A 491 9.66 4.24 1.35
N ASP A 492 9.63 2.96 1.73
CA ASP A 492 10.10 1.87 0.89
C ASP A 492 8.91 0.96 0.58
N GLN A 493 8.77 0.58 -0.68
CA GLN A 493 7.74 -0.35 -1.11
C GLN A 493 8.37 -1.71 -1.33
N PHE A 494 7.68 -2.75 -0.89
CA PHE A 494 8.13 -4.11 -1.15
C PHE A 494 8.07 -4.40 -2.66
N LEU A 495 9.22 -4.37 -3.34
CA LEU A 495 9.31 -4.58 -4.79
C LEU A 495 8.92 -6.01 -5.21
N GLY A 496 9.00 -6.96 -4.29
CA GLY A 496 8.70 -8.37 -4.52
C GLY A 496 7.21 -8.72 -4.69
N ILE A 497 6.28 -7.75 -4.58
CA ILE A 497 4.83 -7.97 -4.72
C ILE A 497 4.50 -8.71 -6.03
N LYS A 498 5.08 -8.26 -7.15
CA LYS A 498 4.82 -8.86 -8.47
C LYS A 498 5.39 -10.27 -8.58
N ALA A 499 6.61 -10.47 -8.10
CA ALA A 499 7.29 -11.76 -8.12
C ALA A 499 6.60 -12.81 -7.24
N GLN A 500 6.19 -12.44 -6.02
CA GLN A 500 5.40 -13.31 -5.13
C GLN A 500 4.06 -13.70 -5.74
N HIS A 501 3.47 -12.85 -6.58
CA HIS A 501 2.22 -13.19 -7.24
C HIS A 501 2.43 -14.21 -8.39
N ALA A 502 3.51 -14.07 -9.15
CA ALA A 502 3.76 -14.90 -10.33
C ALA A 502 4.42 -16.25 -10.03
N ILE A 503 5.49 -16.25 -9.24
CA ILE A 503 6.37 -17.43 -9.09
C ILE A 503 5.63 -18.65 -8.53
N PRO A 504 4.80 -18.56 -7.47
CA PRO A 504 4.09 -19.73 -6.95
C PRO A 504 3.13 -20.35 -7.97
N ILE A 505 2.44 -19.53 -8.76
CA ILE A 505 1.49 -19.99 -9.78
C ILE A 505 2.25 -20.74 -10.89
N LEU A 506 3.36 -20.16 -11.37
CA LEU A 506 4.23 -20.79 -12.36
C LEU A 506 4.80 -22.11 -11.83
N LEU A 507 5.24 -22.13 -10.57
CA LEU A 507 5.76 -23.32 -9.91
C LEU A 507 4.70 -24.44 -9.85
N ILE A 508 3.46 -24.10 -9.47
CA ILE A 508 2.34 -25.06 -9.41
C ILE A 508 2.03 -25.60 -10.81
N ALA A 509 1.99 -24.73 -11.82
CA ALA A 509 1.76 -25.14 -13.21
C ALA A 509 2.87 -26.07 -13.71
N LEU A 510 4.14 -25.75 -13.44
CA LEU A 510 5.29 -26.58 -13.80
C LEU A 510 5.23 -27.95 -13.11
N VAL A 511 4.89 -27.99 -11.82
CA VAL A 511 4.73 -29.25 -11.07
C VAL A 511 3.60 -30.12 -11.65
N LEU A 512 2.52 -29.51 -12.17
CA LEU A 512 1.48 -30.24 -12.88
C LEU A 512 1.98 -30.77 -14.24
N LEU A 513 2.72 -29.95 -15.01
CA LEU A 513 3.24 -30.33 -16.32
C LEU A 513 4.30 -31.44 -16.26
N GLN A 514 5.09 -31.51 -15.18
CA GLN A 514 6.07 -32.60 -14.98
C GLN A 514 5.42 -33.90 -14.44
N GLY A 515 4.09 -33.94 -14.24
CA GLY A 515 3.41 -35.16 -13.77
C GLY A 515 3.17 -35.23 -12.26
N GLY A 516 3.14 -34.10 -11.57
CA GLY A 516 2.71 -33.96 -10.17
C GLY A 516 3.85 -33.85 -9.15
N LYS A 517 3.48 -33.80 -7.88
CA LYS A 517 4.40 -33.69 -6.73
C LYS A 517 5.29 -34.95 -6.56
N ALA A 518 6.34 -34.82 -5.76
CA ALA A 518 7.19 -35.95 -5.39
C ALA A 518 6.39 -37.00 -4.60
N ARG A 519 6.58 -38.28 -4.94
CA ARG A 519 5.91 -39.40 -4.25
C ARG A 519 6.77 -39.87 -3.08
N ILE A 520 6.11 -40.32 -2.00
CA ILE A 520 6.82 -40.83 -0.81
C ILE A 520 7.57 -42.11 -1.20
N GLY A 521 8.89 -42.13 -0.98
CA GLY A 521 9.75 -43.28 -1.29
C GLY A 521 10.23 -43.36 -2.74
N GLU A 522 9.92 -42.38 -3.58
CA GLU A 522 10.40 -42.32 -4.97
C GLU A 522 11.90 -42.01 -5.02
N SER A 523 12.65 -42.74 -5.85
CA SER A 523 14.07 -42.44 -6.11
C SER A 523 14.22 -41.24 -7.05
N TRP A 524 15.33 -40.50 -6.94
CA TRP A 524 15.65 -39.37 -7.81
C TRP A 524 15.65 -39.75 -9.30
N SER A 525 16.17 -40.92 -9.66
CA SER A 525 16.20 -41.39 -11.05
C SER A 525 14.80 -41.55 -11.63
N VAL A 526 13.91 -42.23 -10.89
CA VAL A 526 12.50 -42.47 -11.26
C VAL A 526 11.73 -41.15 -11.36
N TRP A 527 11.92 -40.25 -10.40
CA TRP A 527 11.28 -38.94 -10.43
C TRP A 527 11.76 -38.11 -11.63
N LYS A 528 13.07 -38.10 -11.92
CA LYS A 528 13.66 -37.35 -13.03
C LYS A 528 13.10 -37.85 -14.37
N GLU A 529 13.03 -39.16 -14.54
CA GLU A 529 12.47 -39.79 -15.74
C GLU A 529 10.99 -39.46 -15.90
N ARG A 530 10.19 -39.56 -14.83
CA ARG A 530 8.77 -39.16 -14.81
C ARG A 530 8.60 -37.68 -15.16
N ALA A 531 9.40 -36.81 -14.57
CA ALA A 531 9.35 -35.37 -14.78
C ALA A 531 9.65 -35.00 -16.24
N LEU A 532 10.75 -35.53 -16.80
CA LEU A 532 11.15 -35.28 -18.18
C LEU A 532 10.14 -35.85 -19.18
N THR A 533 9.66 -37.07 -18.94
CA THR A 533 8.66 -37.72 -19.79
C THR A 533 7.33 -36.99 -19.72
N GLY A 534 6.90 -36.57 -18.54
CA GLY A 534 5.68 -35.78 -18.35
C GLY A 534 5.75 -34.44 -19.09
N LEU A 535 6.88 -33.74 -18.98
CA LEU A 535 7.09 -32.46 -19.66
C LEU A 535 7.10 -32.63 -21.18
N ARG A 536 7.87 -33.59 -21.71
CA ARG A 536 7.91 -33.91 -23.16
C ARG A 536 6.54 -34.30 -23.69
N ARG A 537 5.81 -35.16 -22.96
CA ARG A 537 4.47 -35.60 -23.33
C ARG A 537 3.48 -34.43 -23.39
N ASN A 538 3.50 -33.56 -22.40
CA ASN A 538 2.58 -32.42 -22.33
C ASN A 538 2.93 -31.31 -23.34
N LEU A 539 4.18 -31.23 -23.81
CA LEU A 539 4.60 -30.34 -24.89
C LEU A 539 4.32 -30.91 -26.30
N ASN A 540 4.35 -32.24 -26.47
CA ASN A 540 4.25 -32.90 -27.78
C ASN A 540 2.85 -33.47 -28.11
N GLU A 541 1.89 -33.50 -27.19
CA GLU A 541 0.49 -33.92 -27.45
C GLU A 541 -0.45 -32.70 -27.63
N PRO A 542 -0.97 -32.41 -28.83
CA PRO A 542 -1.89 -31.29 -29.07
C PRO A 542 -3.20 -31.40 -28.25
N ALA A 543 -3.71 -32.61 -28.00
CA ALA A 543 -4.98 -32.76 -27.26
C ALA A 543 -4.92 -32.29 -25.78
N ARG A 544 -3.73 -32.04 -25.22
CA ARG A 544 -3.51 -31.49 -23.86
C ARG A 544 -3.33 -29.97 -23.84
N TYR A 545 -3.49 -29.28 -24.98
CA TYR A 545 -3.47 -27.82 -25.10
C TYR A 545 -4.31 -27.11 -24.04
N SER A 546 -5.38 -27.71 -23.50
CA SER A 546 -6.19 -27.08 -22.44
C SER A 546 -5.41 -26.68 -21.18
N ILE A 547 -4.42 -27.45 -20.72
CA ILE A 547 -3.64 -27.09 -19.51
C ILE A 547 -2.58 -26.04 -19.86
N LEU A 548 -1.92 -26.18 -21.01
CA LEU A 548 -0.89 -25.25 -21.48
C LEU A 548 -1.50 -23.89 -21.87
N LEU A 549 -2.56 -23.90 -22.68
CA LEU A 549 -3.35 -22.74 -23.07
C LEU A 549 -3.96 -22.06 -21.85
N LEU A 550 -4.50 -22.80 -20.87
CA LEU A 550 -5.07 -22.17 -19.68
C LEU A 550 -3.98 -21.67 -18.71
N SER A 551 -2.78 -22.26 -18.72
CA SER A 551 -1.60 -21.70 -18.04
C SER A 551 -1.11 -20.42 -18.72
N ILE A 552 -1.13 -20.36 -20.05
CA ILE A 552 -0.83 -19.16 -20.85
C ILE A 552 -1.91 -18.09 -20.63
N VAL A 553 -3.20 -18.45 -20.59
CA VAL A 553 -4.30 -17.54 -20.27
C VAL A 553 -4.18 -17.07 -18.82
N ALA A 554 -3.86 -17.94 -17.86
CA ALA A 554 -3.59 -17.54 -16.48
C ALA A 554 -2.40 -16.58 -16.39
N LEU A 555 -1.33 -16.81 -17.17
CA LEU A 555 -0.20 -15.90 -17.34
C LEU A 555 -0.59 -14.58 -17.99
N ALA A 556 -1.46 -14.59 -19.00
CA ALA A 556 -1.95 -13.41 -19.70
C ALA A 556 -2.88 -12.58 -18.79
N VAL A 557 -3.77 -13.24 -18.05
CA VAL A 557 -4.62 -12.61 -17.01
C VAL A 557 -3.73 -12.03 -15.91
N LEU A 558 -2.73 -12.78 -15.45
CA LEU A 558 -1.74 -12.29 -14.48
C LEU A 558 -0.99 -11.07 -15.03
N ALA A 559 -0.55 -11.08 -16.29
CA ALA A 559 0.12 -9.95 -16.94
C ALA A 559 -0.79 -8.72 -17.04
N ILE A 560 -2.03 -8.88 -17.50
CA ILE A 560 -3.04 -7.80 -17.56
C ILE A 560 -3.32 -7.24 -16.16
N MET A 561 -3.41 -8.11 -15.16
CA MET A 561 -3.61 -7.70 -13.76
C MET A 561 -2.39 -6.96 -13.20
N LEU A 562 -1.17 -7.38 -13.52
CA LEU A 562 0.06 -6.71 -13.08
C LEU A 562 0.24 -5.35 -13.75
N VAL A 563 -0.16 -5.21 -15.02
CA VAL A 563 -0.16 -3.92 -15.75
C VAL A 563 -1.21 -2.96 -15.17
N ARG A 564 -2.38 -3.45 -14.75
CA ARG A 564 -3.45 -2.63 -14.14
C ARG A 564 -3.28 -2.31 -12.65
N THR A 565 -2.22 -2.79 -11.99
CA THR A 565 -1.98 -2.53 -10.54
C THR A 565 -1.21 -1.23 -10.24
N GLY A 566 -0.96 -0.39 -11.25
CA GLY A 566 -0.35 0.93 -11.07
C GLY A 566 -1.32 1.94 -10.45
N ASN A 567 -0.80 2.87 -9.65
CA ASN A 567 -1.50 3.82 -8.77
C ASN A 567 -2.50 4.80 -9.44
N ASP A 568 -2.80 4.70 -10.73
CA ASP A 568 -3.66 5.64 -11.48
C ASP A 568 -4.94 4.96 -12.01
N ALA A 569 -5.61 4.15 -11.18
CA ALA A 569 -6.83 3.42 -11.55
C ALA A 569 -8.11 4.28 -11.52
N ALA A 570 -8.02 5.59 -11.79
CA ALA A 570 -9.19 6.45 -11.98
C ALA A 570 -9.63 6.52 -13.45
N VAL A 571 -8.72 6.31 -14.40
CA VAL A 571 -9.02 6.42 -15.84
C VAL A 571 -9.36 5.04 -16.42
N GLY A 572 -10.59 4.86 -16.90
CA GLY A 572 -11.03 3.65 -17.62
C GLY A 572 -11.74 2.57 -16.80
N VAL A 573 -12.20 2.88 -15.59
CA VAL A 573 -13.06 2.00 -14.79
C VAL A 573 -14.51 2.18 -15.21
N SER A 574 -15.22 1.08 -15.49
CA SER A 574 -16.64 1.16 -15.88
C SER A 574 -17.48 1.80 -14.75
N PRO A 575 -18.45 2.67 -15.05
CA PRO A 575 -19.37 3.22 -14.05
C PRO A 575 -20.09 2.14 -13.22
N LEU A 576 -20.35 0.98 -13.81
CA LEU A 576 -20.93 -0.17 -13.10
C LEU A 576 -19.97 -0.77 -12.08
N GLU A 577 -18.67 -0.81 -12.40
CA GLU A 577 -17.65 -1.27 -11.48
C GLU A 577 -17.50 -0.31 -10.29
N LEU A 578 -17.58 1.00 -10.52
CA LEU A 578 -17.58 2.01 -9.45
C LEU A 578 -18.81 1.86 -8.54
N LYS A 579 -20.00 1.63 -9.10
CA LYS A 579 -21.22 1.37 -8.32
C LYS A 579 -21.14 0.07 -7.51
N PHE A 580 -20.65 -1.01 -8.11
CA PHE A 580 -20.44 -2.28 -7.42
C PHE A 580 -19.44 -2.14 -6.26
N ARG A 581 -18.35 -1.41 -6.49
CA ARG A 581 -17.34 -1.06 -5.48
C ARG A 581 -17.95 -0.27 -4.32
N ALA A 582 -18.76 0.75 -4.61
CA ALA A 582 -19.46 1.54 -3.59
C ALA A 582 -20.47 0.70 -2.79
N LEU A 583 -21.19 -0.23 -3.45
CA LEU A 583 -22.11 -1.16 -2.78
C LEU A 583 -21.36 -2.07 -1.80
N LEU A 584 -20.20 -2.60 -2.20
CA LEU A 584 -19.38 -3.43 -1.32
C LEU A 584 -18.88 -2.65 -0.10
N ASP A 585 -18.50 -1.38 -0.27
CA ASP A 585 -18.05 -0.54 0.86
C ASP A 585 -19.18 -0.20 1.83
N HIS A 586 -20.42 -0.13 1.34
CA HIS A 586 -21.59 0.09 2.18
C HIS A 586 -21.99 -1.18 2.95
N LEU A 587 -21.90 -2.35 2.33
CA LEU A 587 -22.34 -3.62 2.92
C LEU A 587 -21.27 -4.28 3.80
N LEU A 588 -19.98 -4.09 3.49
CA LEU A 588 -18.87 -4.79 4.14
C LEU A 588 -18.01 -3.81 4.96
N PRO A 589 -17.41 -4.26 6.08
CA PRO A 589 -16.49 -3.43 6.86
C PRO A 589 -15.26 -2.96 6.06
N VAL A 590 -14.75 -3.82 5.18
CA VAL A 590 -13.60 -3.59 4.30
C VAL A 590 -13.85 -4.34 3.00
N ARG A 591 -13.55 -3.71 1.87
CA ARG A 591 -13.68 -4.37 0.56
C ARG A 591 -12.64 -5.50 0.39
N PRO A 592 -13.06 -6.75 0.12
CA PRO A 592 -12.16 -7.84 -0.25
C PRO A 592 -11.50 -7.57 -1.62
N ARG A 593 -10.28 -8.08 -1.85
CA ARG A 593 -9.67 -7.97 -3.18
C ARG A 593 -10.52 -8.76 -4.18
N THR A 594 -10.99 -8.12 -5.24
CA THR A 594 -11.84 -8.72 -6.29
C THR A 594 -11.27 -10.05 -6.81
N LYS A 595 -9.96 -10.13 -6.99
CA LYS A 595 -9.28 -11.34 -7.44
C LYS A 595 -9.34 -12.54 -6.48
N GLU A 596 -9.49 -12.29 -5.17
CA GLU A 596 -9.60 -13.36 -4.16
C GLU A 596 -11.00 -13.97 -4.18
N PHE A 597 -12.03 -13.13 -4.04
CA PHE A 597 -13.39 -13.60 -3.82
C PHE A 597 -14.18 -13.89 -5.11
N LEU A 598 -13.85 -13.27 -6.26
CA LEU A 598 -14.54 -13.55 -7.52
C LEU A 598 -13.84 -14.61 -8.38
N ILE A 599 -12.52 -14.79 -8.25
CA ILE A 599 -11.74 -15.65 -9.15
C ILE A 599 -11.03 -16.75 -8.36
N GLY A 600 -10.06 -16.38 -7.51
CA GLY A 600 -9.16 -17.33 -6.87
C GLY A 600 -9.85 -18.36 -5.97
N HIS A 601 -10.49 -17.93 -4.88
CA HIS A 601 -11.14 -18.85 -3.94
C HIS A 601 -12.32 -19.62 -4.56
N PRO A 602 -13.20 -19.02 -5.38
CA PRO A 602 -14.23 -19.78 -6.09
C PRO A 602 -13.65 -20.88 -6.98
N ALA A 603 -12.63 -20.58 -7.80
CA ALA A 603 -11.96 -21.56 -8.64
C ALA A 603 -11.29 -22.65 -7.78
N PHE A 604 -10.69 -22.30 -6.65
CA PHE A 604 -10.10 -23.29 -5.74
C PHE A 604 -11.15 -24.29 -5.22
N VAL A 605 -12.34 -23.81 -4.81
CA VAL A 605 -13.45 -24.68 -4.39
C VAL A 605 -13.93 -25.57 -5.55
N LEU A 606 -14.17 -24.98 -6.73
CA LEU A 606 -14.62 -25.70 -7.92
C LEU A 606 -13.63 -26.79 -8.33
N ALA A 607 -12.34 -26.49 -8.31
CA ALA A 607 -11.28 -27.43 -8.65
C ALA A 607 -11.35 -28.69 -7.79
N PHE A 608 -11.46 -28.53 -6.47
CA PHE A 608 -11.53 -29.66 -5.55
C PHE A 608 -12.89 -30.37 -5.60
N ALA A 609 -14.00 -29.65 -5.70
CA ALA A 609 -15.32 -30.24 -5.81
C ALA A 609 -15.44 -31.11 -7.08
N TRP A 610 -15.02 -30.59 -8.24
CA TRP A 610 -14.98 -31.36 -9.49
C TRP A 610 -13.97 -32.50 -9.48
N TRP A 611 -12.85 -32.35 -8.77
CA TRP A 611 -11.89 -33.43 -8.59
C TRP A 611 -12.55 -34.65 -7.94
N TRP A 612 -13.26 -34.46 -6.82
CA TRP A 612 -13.95 -35.55 -6.11
C TRP A 612 -15.24 -36.03 -6.79
N ARG A 613 -15.79 -35.24 -7.71
CA ARG A 613 -16.86 -35.69 -8.63
C ARG A 613 -16.33 -36.46 -9.84
N GLY A 614 -15.02 -36.58 -10.01
CA GLY A 614 -14.41 -37.30 -11.12
C GLY A 614 -14.28 -36.49 -12.42
N ARG A 615 -14.61 -35.19 -12.43
CA ARG A 615 -14.43 -34.28 -13.57
C ARG A 615 -13.01 -33.73 -13.66
N ARG A 616 -12.01 -34.61 -13.71
CA ARG A 616 -10.58 -34.26 -13.57
C ARG A 616 -10.06 -33.29 -14.64
N ARG A 617 -10.58 -33.37 -15.87
CA ARG A 617 -10.21 -32.48 -16.97
C ARG A 617 -10.53 -31.00 -16.67
N LEU A 618 -11.63 -30.75 -15.95
CA LEU A 618 -12.01 -29.40 -15.51
C LEU A 618 -11.31 -29.01 -14.20
N ALA A 619 -11.09 -29.98 -13.30
CA ALA A 619 -10.48 -29.73 -12.00
C ALA A 619 -9.05 -29.17 -12.08
N LEU A 620 -8.20 -29.72 -12.95
CA LEU A 620 -6.76 -29.36 -12.99
C LEU A 620 -6.50 -27.93 -13.50
N PRO A 621 -7.08 -27.46 -14.62
CA PRO A 621 -6.92 -26.06 -15.05
C PRO A 621 -7.53 -25.09 -14.03
N THR A 622 -8.70 -25.44 -13.48
CA THR A 622 -9.37 -24.62 -12.45
C THR A 622 -8.54 -24.54 -11.17
N PHE A 623 -7.76 -25.57 -10.83
CA PHE A 623 -6.86 -25.54 -9.68
C PHE A 623 -5.73 -24.51 -9.84
N VAL A 624 -5.15 -24.41 -11.05
CA VAL A 624 -4.10 -23.40 -11.34
C VAL A 624 -4.66 -22.00 -11.15
N VAL A 625 -5.85 -21.71 -11.70
CA VAL A 625 -6.54 -20.44 -11.46
C VAL A 625 -6.86 -20.25 -9.98
N GLY A 626 -7.30 -21.31 -9.30
CA GLY A 626 -7.61 -21.29 -7.88
C GLY A 626 -6.42 -20.94 -7.00
N SER A 627 -5.20 -21.28 -7.42
CA SER A 627 -3.97 -20.94 -6.68
C SER A 627 -3.77 -19.43 -6.53
N ILE A 628 -4.31 -18.62 -7.46
CA ILE A 628 -4.35 -17.15 -7.35
C ILE A 628 -4.97 -16.71 -6.01
N GLY A 629 -5.97 -17.44 -5.50
CA GLY A 629 -6.61 -17.14 -4.22
C GLY A 629 -5.65 -17.21 -3.05
N GLN A 630 -4.88 -18.30 -2.92
CA GLN A 630 -3.91 -18.47 -1.82
C GLN A 630 -2.73 -17.51 -1.95
N VAL A 631 -2.25 -17.28 -3.18
CA VAL A 631 -1.17 -16.32 -3.43
C VAL A 631 -1.62 -14.89 -3.16
N SER A 632 -2.84 -14.53 -3.55
CA SER A 632 -3.39 -13.20 -3.29
C SER A 632 -3.67 -12.98 -1.80
N LEU A 633 -4.16 -14.00 -1.09
CA LEU A 633 -4.38 -13.95 0.35
C LEU A 633 -3.11 -13.50 1.09
N LEU A 634 -1.95 -14.07 0.75
CA LEU A 634 -0.68 -13.63 1.31
C LEU A 634 -0.29 -12.22 0.82
N ASN A 635 -0.43 -11.96 -0.48
CA ASN A 635 -0.08 -10.68 -1.09
C ASN A 635 -0.85 -9.50 -0.49
N THR A 636 -2.07 -9.71 0.02
CA THR A 636 -2.85 -8.68 0.74
C THR A 636 -2.07 -8.10 1.93
N PHE A 637 -1.24 -8.91 2.59
CA PHE A 637 -0.41 -8.48 3.73
C PHE A 637 0.95 -7.88 3.31
N CYS A 638 1.34 -7.97 2.04
CA CYS A 638 2.55 -7.35 1.51
C CYS A 638 2.41 -5.84 1.31
N HIS A 639 1.18 -5.33 1.29
CA HIS A 639 0.89 -3.89 1.34
C HIS A 639 0.98 -3.39 2.80
N ILE A 640 2.21 -3.33 3.33
CA ILE A 640 2.49 -3.05 4.75
C ILE A 640 1.92 -1.70 5.22
N HIS A 641 1.77 -0.73 4.34
CA HIS A 641 1.13 0.55 4.66
C HIS A 641 -0.37 0.45 4.98
N THR A 642 -1.04 -0.67 4.69
CA THR A 642 -2.42 -0.92 5.13
C THR A 642 -2.41 -1.51 6.55
N PRO A 643 -3.23 -1.01 7.48
CA PRO A 643 -3.31 -1.57 8.84
C PRO A 643 -3.63 -3.08 8.84
N LEU A 644 -3.06 -3.80 9.81
CA LEU A 644 -3.19 -5.25 9.92
C LEU A 644 -4.64 -5.70 10.04
N ILE A 645 -5.45 -4.99 10.82
CA ILE A 645 -6.86 -5.32 11.03
C ILE A 645 -7.67 -5.21 9.73
N VAL A 646 -7.36 -4.23 8.89
CA VAL A 646 -8.00 -4.03 7.58
C VAL A 646 -7.61 -5.18 6.64
N SER A 647 -6.34 -5.55 6.59
CA SER A 647 -5.85 -6.68 5.80
C SER A 647 -6.43 -8.03 6.26
N ALA A 648 -6.62 -8.23 7.57
CA ALA A 648 -7.24 -9.43 8.12
C ALA A 648 -8.71 -9.57 7.71
N TRP A 649 -9.51 -8.50 7.83
CA TRP A 649 -10.89 -8.48 7.34
C TRP A 649 -10.96 -8.75 5.84
N ARG A 650 -10.08 -8.12 5.06
CA ARG A 650 -10.00 -8.28 3.61
C ARG A 650 -9.81 -9.75 3.23
N GLY A 651 -8.83 -10.43 3.85
CA GLY A 651 -8.55 -11.84 3.60
C GLY A 651 -9.67 -12.76 4.09
N GLY A 652 -10.22 -12.51 5.28
CA GLY A 652 -11.32 -13.31 5.85
C GLY A 652 -12.60 -13.24 5.01
N LEU A 653 -13.02 -12.04 4.60
CA LEU A 653 -14.14 -11.84 3.69
C LEU A 653 -13.86 -12.43 2.30
N GLY A 654 -12.62 -12.34 1.84
CA GLY A 654 -12.16 -12.97 0.60
C GLY A 654 -12.42 -14.47 0.58
N ILE A 655 -12.01 -15.17 1.65
CA ILE A 655 -12.22 -16.62 1.82
C ILE A 655 -13.71 -16.94 1.96
N LEU A 656 -14.46 -16.19 2.77
CA LEU A 656 -15.88 -16.43 3.02
C LEU A 656 -16.71 -16.27 1.74
N LEU A 657 -16.67 -15.10 1.11
CA LEU A 657 -17.44 -14.81 -0.09
C LEU A 657 -16.98 -15.68 -1.26
N GLY A 658 -15.68 -15.89 -1.41
CA GLY A 658 -15.15 -16.77 -2.45
C GLY A 658 -15.56 -18.23 -2.27
N GLY A 659 -15.62 -18.72 -1.03
CA GLY A 659 -16.13 -20.03 -0.68
C GLY A 659 -17.61 -20.19 -1.04
N LEU A 660 -18.44 -19.20 -0.68
CA LEU A 660 -19.88 -19.18 -0.97
C LEU A 660 -20.16 -19.11 -2.49
N ILE A 661 -19.46 -18.25 -3.22
CA ILE A 661 -19.60 -18.12 -4.67
C ILE A 661 -19.17 -19.42 -5.36
N GLY A 662 -18.03 -20.00 -4.97
CA GLY A 662 -17.57 -21.28 -5.51
C GLY A 662 -18.56 -22.42 -5.25
N ALA A 663 -19.16 -22.45 -4.06
CA ALA A 663 -20.21 -23.40 -3.70
C ALA A 663 -21.47 -23.24 -4.57
N ALA A 664 -21.95 -22.00 -4.74
CA ALA A 664 -23.12 -21.70 -5.54
C ALA A 664 -22.92 -22.10 -7.01
N ILE A 665 -21.78 -21.73 -7.61
CA ILE A 665 -21.44 -22.09 -8.98
C ILE A 665 -21.38 -23.62 -9.13
N PHE A 666 -20.76 -24.33 -8.17
CA PHE A 666 -20.69 -25.78 -8.20
C PHE A 666 -22.07 -26.42 -8.21
N LEU A 667 -22.99 -25.98 -7.34
CA LEU A 667 -24.34 -26.53 -7.24
C LEU A 667 -25.16 -26.25 -8.51
N VAL A 668 -25.06 -25.04 -9.08
CA VAL A 668 -25.75 -24.69 -10.34
C VAL A 668 -25.24 -25.56 -11.49
N VAL A 669 -23.92 -25.72 -11.62
CA VAL A 669 -23.34 -26.55 -12.69
C VAL A 669 -23.70 -28.03 -12.53
N GLU A 670 -23.72 -28.57 -11.32
CA GLU A 670 -24.14 -29.96 -11.09
C GLU A 670 -25.65 -30.16 -11.28
N ALA A 671 -26.47 -29.12 -11.08
CA ALA A 671 -27.91 -29.16 -11.36
C ALA A 671 -28.21 -29.12 -12.87
N LEU A 672 -27.50 -28.28 -13.62
CA LEU A 672 -27.66 -28.15 -15.07
C LEU A 672 -27.04 -29.33 -15.84
N PHE A 673 -25.93 -29.88 -15.34
CA PHE A 673 -25.21 -30.99 -15.96
C PHE A 673 -25.00 -32.13 -14.96
N PRO A 674 -26.05 -32.86 -14.53
CA PRO A 674 -25.90 -33.94 -13.58
C PRO A 674 -25.09 -35.10 -14.20
N LEU A 675 -24.15 -35.67 -13.44
CA LEU A 675 -23.51 -36.93 -13.84
C LEU A 675 -24.56 -38.04 -13.82
N LYS A 676 -24.78 -38.71 -14.96
CA LYS A 676 -25.77 -39.79 -15.07
C LYS A 676 -25.42 -40.93 -14.10
N PRO A 677 -26.39 -41.53 -13.38
CA PRO A 677 -26.14 -42.63 -12.45
C PRO A 677 -25.41 -43.82 -13.08
N SER A 678 -25.65 -44.10 -14.36
CA SER A 678 -24.97 -45.16 -15.12
C SER A 678 -23.48 -44.91 -15.35
N GLU A 679 -23.02 -43.65 -15.34
CA GLU A 679 -21.60 -43.30 -15.43
C GLU A 679 -20.88 -43.36 -14.07
N LEU A 680 -21.62 -43.19 -12.97
CA LEU A 680 -21.08 -43.35 -11.60
C LEU A 680 -20.81 -44.83 -11.30
N VAL A 681 -21.73 -45.72 -11.72
CA VAL A 681 -21.58 -47.18 -11.59
C VAL A 681 -20.53 -47.73 -12.55
N LYS A 682 -20.55 -47.36 -13.85
CA LYS A 682 -19.50 -47.78 -14.80
C LYS A 682 -18.09 -47.32 -14.38
N ARG A 683 -17.95 -46.11 -13.82
CA ARG A 683 -16.65 -45.60 -13.33
C ARG A 683 -16.26 -46.16 -11.97
N SER A 684 -17.19 -46.63 -11.13
CA SER A 684 -16.83 -47.38 -9.93
C SER A 684 -16.42 -48.81 -10.26
N GLU A 685 -17.10 -49.46 -11.23
CA GLU A 685 -16.84 -50.86 -11.62
C GLU A 685 -15.55 -51.03 -12.43
N THR A 686 -15.25 -50.12 -13.38
CA THR A 686 -13.98 -50.14 -14.14
C THR A 686 -12.75 -49.91 -13.27
N VAL A 687 -12.88 -49.27 -12.10
CA VAL A 687 -11.78 -49.10 -11.14
C VAL A 687 -11.58 -50.34 -10.27
N THR A 688 -12.59 -51.20 -10.15
CA THR A 688 -12.50 -52.46 -9.38
C THR A 688 -12.04 -53.68 -10.20
N SER A 689 -12.15 -53.67 -11.54
CA SER A 689 -11.79 -54.84 -12.35
C SER A 689 -10.31 -54.92 -12.76
N ASP A 690 -9.54 -53.84 -12.63
CA ASP A 690 -8.13 -53.77 -13.05
C ASP A 690 -7.12 -54.32 -12.01
N GLY A 691 -7.61 -55.08 -11.01
CA GLY A 691 -6.83 -55.55 -9.86
C GLY A 691 -6.84 -57.06 -9.62
N ARG A 692 -7.36 -57.90 -10.53
CA ARG A 692 -7.25 -59.36 -10.39
C ARG A 692 -6.10 -59.89 -11.25
N PRO A 693 -5.14 -60.64 -10.68
CA PRO A 693 -4.19 -61.40 -11.49
C PRO A 693 -4.97 -62.47 -12.28
N ALA A 694 -4.59 -62.66 -13.54
CA ALA A 694 -5.12 -63.72 -14.39
C ALA A 694 -4.88 -65.09 -13.73
N GLU A 695 -5.95 -65.87 -13.56
CA GLU A 695 -5.84 -67.28 -13.19
C GLU A 695 -5.21 -68.07 -14.35
N PRO A 696 -4.31 -69.05 -14.06
CA PRO A 696 -3.71 -69.87 -15.08
C PRO A 696 -4.72 -70.90 -15.59
N THR A 697 -4.97 -70.90 -16.89
CA THR A 697 -5.78 -71.87 -17.61
C THR A 697 -5.18 -73.27 -17.44
N LYS A 698 -5.89 -74.16 -16.74
CA LYS A 698 -5.56 -75.59 -16.68
C LYS A 698 -5.83 -76.23 -18.03
N ALA A 699 -4.80 -76.88 -18.57
CA ALA A 699 -4.92 -77.81 -19.68
C ALA A 699 -5.68 -79.07 -19.26
N SER A 700 -6.63 -79.50 -20.08
CA SER A 700 -7.10 -80.88 -20.13
C SER A 700 -7.45 -81.22 -21.57
N LEU A 701 -6.62 -82.10 -22.16
CA LEU A 701 -6.92 -82.87 -23.36
C LEU A 701 -8.26 -83.61 -23.19
N PRO A 702 -8.91 -83.97 -24.31
CA PRO A 702 -9.08 -85.39 -24.51
C PRO A 702 -8.68 -85.88 -25.90
N VAL A 703 -8.31 -87.15 -25.87
CA VAL A 703 -8.05 -88.09 -26.96
C VAL A 703 -9.36 -88.43 -27.69
N SER A 704 -9.20 -88.74 -28.99
CA SER A 704 -10.12 -89.34 -29.97
C SER A 704 -11.40 -88.60 -30.30
#